data_AF-A0A9D7ZDJ8-F1
#
_entry.id   AF-A0A9D7ZDJ8-F1
#
_cell.length_a   1.000
_cell.length_b   1.000
_cell.length_c   1.000
_cell.angle_alpha   90.00
_cell.angle_beta   90.00
_cell.angle_gamma   90.00
#
_symmetry.space_group_name_H-M   'P 1'
#
loop_
_entity.id
_entity.type
_entity.pdbx_description
1 polymer ?
#
loop_
_entity_poly.entity_id
_entity_poly.type
_entity_poly.pdbx_seq_one_letter_code
_entity_poly.pdbx_strand_id
1 'polypeptide(L)'
;MNRSRLHWALIASTAAAVGVGAALGTRALTELVDATLPDARGIASFNRPGTITLLSTRGQVIQKLGPATREKVRPGAMPQTVAEAFIAAEDRRFYQHDGVDGWGIARAIVTNVRQGSVREGASTITQQLARTVFLSQDRTITRKLKEAALAMKLERQLSKQQILEQYLNYVYLGSGAYGVADAAWIYFSKTPEQLTVPEAAMIAGLPPAPSIYSPLVNPDLAKERRSIVLDRMAQAGFITASEAESGRTSPLGLKPATPKYFNSSAPYFTTWIAQELPKYLTPEQLEVGGIKVRTSLNLDWQKKAQQVIRANAPFDTEGAMVSIDPGNGLVRVMVGGKDFSKSQFNRTILALRSPGSTFKLFPYAAAIDRGMTPETKVFDAQRCWNGYCPKNFGNKYYGNISLADALKNSLNTVAVQLQDIVGFDAVIDIANNFNIGTERPLGKYYPLAIGAYEQTILDMTAAYAGMTNRGVFYAPSPFEEIRGPKNELLWSRRLNGIRGRRAVDSDVADTMNWMLQRVVTGGTGIAAKLDDRQVAGKTGTSENTRDLWFIGSIPQLTTGVWFGYDDDRATKSTSGEAAWAWKQFMLQIKDEIPVRAFPDKPKLKRKLRLAVDPKTITKPPKTKPKPEQEPTTDPEAPQSTVETDLPTPTPVAPQPLQTPYLWRDRSPEPNIDRQGRRWTRD
;
A
#
# COMPACT_ATOMS: atom_id res chain seq x y z
N MET A 1 -79.71 27.67 -29.17
CA MET A 1 -78.48 26.86 -29.02
C MET A 1 -78.89 25.40 -28.87
N ASN A 2 -78.58 24.54 -29.83
CA ASN A 2 -79.02 23.14 -29.87
C ASN A 2 -78.54 22.37 -28.62
N ARG A 3 -79.48 21.77 -27.87
CA ARG A 3 -79.20 20.96 -26.67
C ARG A 3 -78.11 19.89 -26.90
N SER A 4 -77.95 19.39 -28.13
CA SER A 4 -76.88 18.44 -28.47
C SER A 4 -75.47 19.03 -28.42
N ARG A 5 -75.28 20.30 -28.81
CA ARG A 5 -73.96 20.96 -28.76
C ARG A 5 -73.51 21.23 -27.32
N LEU A 6 -74.45 21.57 -26.44
CA LEU A 6 -74.18 21.75 -25.01
C LEU A 6 -73.82 20.42 -24.32
N HIS A 7 -74.48 19.33 -24.71
CA HIS A 7 -74.22 17.99 -24.19
C HIS A 7 -72.81 17.49 -24.58
N TRP A 8 -72.42 17.65 -25.85
CA TRP A 8 -71.07 17.31 -26.31
C TRP A 8 -69.98 18.20 -25.71
N ALA A 9 -70.26 19.50 -25.51
CA ALA A 9 -69.34 20.41 -24.82
C ALA A 9 -69.14 20.01 -23.34
N LEU A 10 -70.21 19.58 -22.66
CA LEU A 10 -70.14 19.10 -21.28
C LEU A 10 -69.29 17.82 -21.19
N ILE A 11 -69.55 16.84 -22.06
CA ILE A 11 -68.78 15.58 -22.13
C ILE A 11 -67.30 15.88 -22.41
N ALA A 12 -66.99 16.76 -23.36
CA ALA A 12 -65.62 17.16 -23.67
C ALA A 12 -64.94 17.86 -22.49
N SER A 13 -65.65 18.74 -21.77
CA SER A 13 -65.13 19.44 -20.59
C SER A 13 -64.87 18.50 -19.42
N THR A 14 -65.75 17.52 -19.18
CA THR A 14 -65.58 16.51 -18.13
C THR A 14 -64.44 15.56 -18.48
N ALA A 15 -64.35 15.13 -19.75
CA ALA A 15 -63.23 14.31 -20.22
C ALA A 15 -61.89 15.07 -20.11
N ALA A 16 -61.87 16.36 -20.44
CA ALA A 16 -60.69 17.21 -20.28
C ALA A 16 -60.32 17.40 -18.80
N ALA A 17 -61.30 17.63 -17.91
CA ALA A 17 -61.07 17.77 -16.47
C ALA A 17 -60.56 16.46 -15.83
N VAL A 18 -61.12 15.31 -16.23
CA VAL A 18 -60.64 13.98 -15.83
C VAL A 18 -59.23 13.74 -16.37
N GLY A 19 -58.96 14.11 -17.62
CA GLY A 19 -57.63 14.00 -18.23
C GLY A 19 -56.57 14.86 -17.53
N VAL A 20 -56.90 16.13 -17.22
CA VAL A 20 -56.03 17.05 -16.48
C VAL A 20 -55.84 16.57 -15.05
N GLY A 21 -56.89 16.11 -14.38
CA GLY A 21 -56.82 15.54 -13.03
C GLY A 21 -55.96 14.27 -12.98
N ALA A 22 -56.11 13.38 -13.95
CA ALA A 22 -55.28 12.19 -14.09
C ALA A 22 -53.82 12.55 -14.37
N ALA A 23 -53.56 13.53 -15.26
CA ALA A 23 -52.21 13.99 -15.56
C ALA A 23 -51.53 14.64 -14.35
N LEU A 24 -52.23 15.52 -13.63
CA LEU A 24 -51.75 16.15 -12.40
C LEU A 24 -51.53 15.12 -11.27
N GLY A 25 -52.45 14.16 -11.11
CA GLY A 25 -52.31 13.08 -10.14
C GLY A 25 -51.12 12.16 -10.46
N THR A 26 -50.92 11.81 -11.73
CA THR A 26 -49.79 10.99 -12.18
C THR A 26 -48.47 11.74 -11.98
N ARG A 27 -48.45 13.05 -12.30
CA ARG A 27 -47.29 13.90 -12.07
C ARG A 27 -46.96 14.02 -10.59
N ALA A 28 -47.94 14.32 -9.74
CA ALA A 28 -47.76 14.41 -8.29
C ALA A 28 -47.26 13.08 -7.68
N LEU A 29 -47.80 11.95 -8.14
CA LEU A 29 -47.34 10.62 -7.73
C LEU A 29 -45.90 10.36 -8.17
N THR A 30 -45.54 10.75 -9.40
CA THR A 30 -44.17 10.60 -9.93
C THR A 30 -43.18 11.47 -9.16
N GLU A 31 -43.54 12.72 -8.87
CA GLU A 31 -42.73 13.64 -8.07
C GLU A 31 -42.55 13.12 -6.62
N LEU A 32 -43.60 12.56 -6.02
CA LEU A 32 -43.54 11.94 -4.69
C LEU A 32 -42.60 10.73 -4.67
N VAL A 33 -42.71 9.84 -5.67
CA VAL A 33 -41.80 8.68 -5.80
C VAL A 33 -40.38 9.15 -6.07
N ASP A 34 -40.16 10.10 -6.99
CA ASP A 34 -38.84 10.62 -7.32
C ASP A 34 -38.15 11.29 -6.14
N ALA A 35 -38.90 11.96 -5.25
CA ALA A 35 -38.39 12.53 -4.01
C ALA A 35 -37.87 11.47 -3.01
N THR A 36 -38.39 10.25 -3.07
CA THR A 36 -37.91 9.12 -2.25
C THR A 36 -36.72 8.37 -2.88
N LEU A 37 -36.41 8.62 -4.16
CA LEU A 37 -35.33 7.96 -4.90
C LEU A 37 -34.06 8.81 -4.94
N PRO A 38 -32.85 8.20 -4.92
CA PRO A 38 -31.59 8.93 -5.08
C PRO A 38 -31.50 9.69 -6.41
N ASP A 39 -30.68 10.74 -6.45
CA ASP A 39 -30.39 11.50 -7.67
C ASP A 39 -29.55 10.65 -8.64
N ALA A 40 -30.04 10.49 -9.87
CA ALA A 40 -29.44 9.62 -10.87
C ALA A 40 -28.25 10.28 -11.59
N ARG A 41 -28.13 11.61 -11.51
CA ARG A 41 -27.00 12.36 -12.10
C ARG A 41 -25.64 12.02 -11.47
N GLY A 42 -25.64 11.45 -10.27
CA GLY A 42 -24.43 11.05 -9.54
C GLY A 42 -23.75 9.77 -10.03
N ILE A 43 -24.32 9.01 -10.97
CA ILE A 43 -23.81 7.68 -11.36
C ILE A 43 -22.37 7.71 -11.90
N ALA A 44 -21.97 8.78 -12.58
CA ALA A 44 -20.59 8.90 -13.07
C ALA A 44 -19.55 8.84 -11.94
N SER A 45 -19.95 9.20 -10.71
CA SER A 45 -19.12 9.14 -9.50
C SER A 45 -19.30 7.85 -8.68
N PHE A 46 -20.09 6.89 -9.16
CA PHE A 46 -20.29 5.62 -8.48
C PHE A 46 -18.96 4.86 -8.31
N ASN A 47 -18.77 4.35 -7.11
CA ASN A 47 -17.71 3.42 -6.76
C ASN A 47 -18.34 2.25 -6.00
N ARG A 48 -17.81 1.05 -6.23
CA ARG A 48 -18.26 -0.12 -5.49
C ARG A 48 -17.74 -0.09 -4.05
N PRO A 49 -18.50 -0.65 -3.09
CA PRO A 49 -18.01 -0.86 -1.73
C PRO A 49 -16.65 -1.56 -1.69
N GLY A 50 -15.84 -1.19 -0.69
CA GLY A 50 -14.51 -1.78 -0.47
C GLY A 50 -13.43 -1.42 -1.49
N THR A 51 -13.66 -0.45 -2.38
CA THR A 51 -12.66 -0.04 -3.37
C THR A 51 -11.73 1.04 -2.82
N ILE A 52 -10.42 0.85 -3.00
CA ILE A 52 -9.37 1.80 -2.59
C ILE A 52 -8.41 2.02 -3.75
N THR A 53 -8.13 3.27 -4.09
CA THR A 53 -7.08 3.65 -5.05
C THR A 53 -5.92 4.28 -4.31
N LEU A 54 -4.75 3.64 -4.36
CA LEU A 54 -3.51 4.15 -3.80
C LEU A 54 -2.77 4.96 -4.88
N LEU A 55 -2.45 6.21 -4.55
CA LEU A 55 -1.78 7.15 -5.44
C LEU A 55 -0.41 7.54 -4.86
N SER A 56 0.57 7.74 -5.73
CA SER A 56 1.87 8.33 -5.37
C SER A 56 1.73 9.80 -5.01
N THR A 57 2.79 10.41 -4.49
CA THR A 57 2.83 11.86 -4.17
C THR A 57 2.52 12.73 -5.41
N ARG A 58 2.85 12.24 -6.62
CA ARG A 58 2.56 12.90 -7.92
C ARG A 58 1.23 12.47 -8.55
N GLY A 59 0.39 11.71 -7.83
CA GLY A 59 -0.93 11.29 -8.31
C GLY A 59 -0.95 10.08 -9.25
N GLN A 60 0.18 9.41 -9.48
CA GLN A 60 0.21 8.17 -10.27
C GLN A 60 -0.43 7.02 -9.49
N VAL A 61 -1.18 6.15 -10.15
CA VAL A 61 -1.77 4.97 -9.50
C VAL A 61 -0.67 3.97 -9.13
N ILE A 62 -0.55 3.68 -7.84
CA ILE A 62 0.34 2.63 -7.30
C ILE A 62 -0.37 1.28 -7.38
N GLN A 63 -1.62 1.24 -6.91
CA GLN A 63 -2.45 0.04 -6.83
C GLN A 63 -3.94 0.40 -6.71
N LYS A 64 -4.82 -0.46 -7.23
CA LYS A 64 -6.27 -0.43 -7.00
C LYS A 64 -6.73 -1.72 -6.33
N LEU A 65 -7.35 -1.58 -5.16
CA LEU A 65 -7.84 -2.66 -4.31
C LEU A 65 -9.36 -2.80 -4.42
N GLY A 66 -9.85 -4.01 -4.12
CA GLY A 66 -11.28 -4.34 -4.11
C GLY A 66 -11.87 -4.54 -5.52
N PRO A 67 -13.21 -4.62 -5.62
CA PRO A 67 -13.96 -4.76 -6.86
C PRO A 67 -13.98 -3.45 -7.66
N ALA A 68 -12.80 -2.89 -7.95
CA ALA A 68 -12.64 -1.59 -8.57
C ALA A 68 -12.65 -1.70 -10.10
N THR A 69 -13.40 -0.82 -10.75
CA THR A 69 -13.20 -0.50 -12.16
C THR A 69 -11.84 0.18 -12.34
N ARG A 70 -10.95 -0.46 -13.08
CA ARG A 70 -9.55 -0.01 -13.22
C ARG A 70 -9.39 0.96 -14.36
N GLU A 71 -10.14 0.77 -15.44
CA GLU A 71 -10.23 1.68 -16.57
C GLU A 71 -11.69 2.00 -16.85
N LYS A 72 -11.98 3.26 -17.16
CA LYS A 72 -13.31 3.69 -17.64
C LYS A 72 -13.14 4.20 -19.06
N VAL A 73 -14.09 3.85 -19.92
CA VAL A 73 -14.22 4.47 -21.24
C VAL A 73 -14.68 5.91 -21.04
N ARG A 74 -14.05 6.84 -21.76
CA ARG A 74 -14.40 8.27 -21.67
C ARG A 74 -15.80 8.50 -22.26
N PRO A 75 -16.54 9.50 -21.75
CA PRO A 75 -17.81 9.88 -22.36
C PRO A 75 -17.65 10.18 -23.85
N GLY A 76 -18.53 9.64 -24.70
CA GLY A 76 -18.48 9.78 -26.15
C GLY A 76 -17.41 8.95 -26.87
N ALA A 77 -16.55 8.21 -26.15
CA ALA A 77 -15.47 7.41 -26.75
C ALA A 77 -15.81 5.92 -26.88
N MET A 78 -17.02 5.49 -26.51
CA MET A 78 -17.41 4.09 -26.58
C MET A 78 -17.44 3.61 -28.05
N PRO A 79 -16.70 2.54 -28.41
CA PRO A 79 -16.74 1.98 -29.75
C PRO A 79 -18.15 1.51 -30.11
N GLN A 80 -18.61 1.86 -31.31
CA GLN A 80 -19.95 1.50 -31.80
C GLN A 80 -20.17 -0.01 -31.79
N THR A 81 -19.20 -0.80 -32.25
CA THR A 81 -19.28 -2.28 -32.26
C THR A 81 -19.50 -2.88 -30.87
N VAL A 82 -18.88 -2.30 -29.84
CA VAL A 82 -19.07 -2.72 -28.45
C VAL A 82 -20.48 -2.35 -27.98
N ALA A 83 -20.91 -1.12 -28.21
CA ALA A 83 -22.25 -0.66 -27.86
C ALA A 83 -23.33 -1.53 -28.50
N GLU A 84 -23.21 -1.80 -29.81
CA GLU A 84 -24.15 -2.62 -30.58
C GLU A 84 -24.18 -4.08 -30.11
N ALA A 85 -23.04 -4.68 -29.78
CA ALA A 85 -22.98 -6.04 -29.25
C ALA A 85 -23.78 -6.16 -27.93
N PHE A 86 -23.61 -5.21 -27.02
CA PHE A 86 -24.35 -5.20 -25.76
C PHE A 86 -25.83 -4.88 -25.94
N ILE A 87 -26.19 -3.94 -26.83
CA ILE A 87 -27.60 -3.66 -27.17
C ILE A 87 -28.24 -4.93 -27.75
N ALA A 88 -27.61 -5.61 -28.71
CA ALA A 88 -28.14 -6.84 -29.29
C ALA A 88 -28.27 -7.98 -28.27
N ALA A 89 -27.29 -8.10 -27.36
CA ALA A 89 -27.25 -9.16 -26.36
C ALA A 89 -28.29 -8.96 -25.24
N GLU A 90 -28.35 -7.75 -24.66
CA GLU A 90 -29.08 -7.49 -23.42
C GLU A 90 -30.42 -6.79 -23.66
N ASP A 91 -30.51 -5.89 -24.65
CA ASP A 91 -31.67 -5.00 -24.81
C ASP A 91 -31.84 -4.48 -26.25
N ARG A 92 -32.31 -5.35 -27.16
CA ARG A 92 -32.41 -5.02 -28.61
C ARG A 92 -33.27 -3.78 -28.90
N ARG A 93 -34.20 -3.45 -27.99
CA ARG A 93 -35.11 -2.30 -28.12
C ARG A 93 -34.73 -1.16 -27.18
N PHE A 94 -33.48 -1.10 -26.77
CA PHE A 94 -32.98 -0.09 -25.84
C PHE A 94 -33.41 1.33 -26.19
N TYR A 95 -33.39 1.71 -27.48
CA TYR A 95 -33.80 3.04 -27.95
C TYR A 95 -35.32 3.24 -28.11
N GLN A 96 -36.14 2.21 -27.90
CA GLN A 96 -37.59 2.21 -28.17
C GLN A 96 -38.46 2.22 -26.90
N HIS A 97 -37.85 2.25 -25.71
CA HIS A 97 -38.56 2.30 -24.43
C HIS A 97 -37.89 3.28 -23.47
N ASP A 98 -38.60 3.74 -22.44
CA ASP A 98 -38.09 4.68 -21.44
C ASP A 98 -37.73 3.97 -20.12
N GLY A 99 -36.75 3.06 -20.20
CA GLY A 99 -36.21 2.33 -19.05
C GLY A 99 -36.85 0.99 -18.72
N VAL A 100 -38.15 0.80 -19.01
CA VAL A 100 -38.81 -0.52 -18.86
C VAL A 100 -39.45 -0.93 -20.18
N ASP A 101 -39.11 -2.13 -20.66
CA ASP A 101 -39.68 -2.69 -21.89
C ASP A 101 -40.95 -3.50 -21.59
N GLY A 102 -42.11 -2.84 -21.59
CA GLY A 102 -43.40 -3.48 -21.34
C GLY A 102 -43.74 -4.60 -22.32
N TRP A 103 -43.41 -4.40 -23.61
CA TRP A 103 -43.56 -5.43 -24.64
C TRP A 103 -42.58 -6.60 -24.42
N GLY A 104 -41.38 -6.32 -23.90
CA GLY A 104 -40.35 -7.33 -23.62
C GLY A 104 -40.76 -8.21 -22.45
N ILE A 105 -41.35 -7.60 -21.43
CA ILE A 105 -41.96 -8.29 -20.29
C ILE A 105 -43.11 -9.20 -20.76
N ALA A 106 -44.05 -8.66 -21.56
CA ALA A 106 -45.18 -9.45 -22.07
C ALA A 106 -44.71 -10.65 -22.91
N ARG A 107 -43.72 -10.44 -23.80
CA ARG A 107 -43.10 -11.50 -24.60
C ARG A 107 -42.46 -12.57 -23.71
N ALA A 108 -41.62 -12.17 -22.75
CA ALA A 108 -40.92 -13.08 -21.86
C ALA A 108 -41.89 -13.92 -21.01
N ILE A 109 -43.01 -13.33 -20.56
CA ILE A 109 -44.08 -14.07 -19.86
C ILE A 109 -44.65 -15.17 -20.76
N VAL A 110 -45.03 -14.84 -22.00
CA VAL A 110 -45.59 -15.81 -22.95
C VAL A 110 -44.58 -16.92 -23.26
N THR A 111 -43.31 -16.58 -23.51
CA THR A 111 -42.25 -17.56 -23.80
C THR A 111 -42.00 -18.48 -22.61
N ASN A 112 -41.86 -17.93 -21.39
CA ASN A 112 -41.56 -18.70 -20.19
C ASN A 112 -42.73 -19.62 -19.78
N VAL A 113 -43.98 -19.17 -19.96
CA VAL A 113 -45.18 -20.01 -19.72
C VAL A 113 -45.23 -21.17 -20.72
N ARG A 114 -44.94 -20.93 -22.01
CA ARG A 114 -44.92 -21.98 -23.03
C ARG A 114 -43.79 -23.00 -22.82
N GLN A 115 -42.66 -22.58 -22.25
CA GLN A 115 -41.46 -23.42 -22.08
C GLN A 115 -41.30 -24.02 -20.67
N GLY A 116 -42.26 -23.78 -19.77
CA GLY A 116 -42.30 -24.37 -18.42
C GLY A 116 -41.13 -23.96 -17.50
N SER A 117 -40.28 -23.02 -17.90
CA SER A 117 -39.09 -22.57 -17.17
C SER A 117 -38.72 -21.14 -17.55
N VAL A 118 -38.05 -20.42 -16.64
CA VAL A 118 -37.57 -19.06 -16.90
C VAL A 118 -36.33 -19.14 -17.79
N ARG A 119 -36.47 -18.85 -19.08
CA ARG A 119 -35.39 -18.92 -20.08
C ARG A 119 -35.03 -17.56 -20.68
N GLU A 120 -35.98 -16.65 -20.81
CA GLU A 120 -35.74 -15.29 -21.30
C GLU A 120 -35.83 -14.24 -20.18
N GLY A 121 -34.81 -13.37 -20.11
CA GLY A 121 -34.78 -12.23 -19.21
C GLY A 121 -35.53 -11.03 -19.79
N ALA A 122 -36.40 -10.42 -18.98
CA ALA A 122 -37.15 -9.22 -19.35
C ALA A 122 -36.52 -7.90 -18.86
N SER A 123 -35.26 -7.93 -18.38
CA SER A 123 -34.63 -6.76 -17.76
C SER A 123 -33.88 -5.92 -18.79
N THR A 124 -34.11 -4.61 -18.81
CA THR A 124 -33.45 -3.65 -19.71
C THR A 124 -32.05 -3.27 -19.23
N ILE A 125 -31.22 -2.70 -20.10
CA ILE A 125 -29.90 -2.16 -19.72
C ILE A 125 -30.02 -1.14 -18.58
N THR A 126 -31.01 -0.25 -18.65
CA THR A 126 -31.28 0.77 -17.64
C THR A 126 -31.66 0.17 -16.29
N GLN A 127 -32.47 -0.90 -16.28
CA GLN A 127 -32.80 -1.63 -15.06
C GLN A 127 -31.57 -2.32 -14.45
N GLN A 128 -30.71 -2.90 -15.28
CA GLN A 128 -29.47 -3.52 -14.82
C GLN A 128 -28.49 -2.50 -14.22
N LEU A 129 -28.38 -1.32 -14.83
CA LEU A 129 -27.62 -0.19 -14.27
C LEU A 129 -28.19 0.25 -12.92
N ALA A 130 -29.51 0.47 -12.84
CA ALA A 130 -30.18 0.85 -11.59
C ALA A 130 -29.91 -0.17 -10.46
N ARG A 131 -30.01 -1.46 -10.79
CA ARG A 131 -29.71 -2.56 -9.87
C ARG A 131 -28.26 -2.55 -9.39
N THR A 132 -27.32 -2.23 -10.27
CA THR A 132 -25.89 -2.24 -9.95
C THR A 132 -25.48 -1.07 -9.06
N VAL A 133 -26.09 0.11 -9.24
CA VAL A 133 -25.65 1.34 -8.57
C VAL A 133 -26.42 1.64 -7.29
N PHE A 134 -27.73 1.37 -7.24
CA PHE A 134 -28.60 1.90 -6.18
C PHE A 134 -29.25 0.86 -5.27
N LEU A 135 -29.19 -0.42 -5.61
CA LEU A 135 -29.94 -1.45 -4.90
C LEU A 135 -29.00 -2.48 -4.24
N SER A 136 -29.33 -2.86 -3.01
CA SER A 136 -28.75 -4.03 -2.36
C SER A 136 -29.15 -5.32 -3.11
N GLN A 137 -28.42 -6.42 -2.87
CA GLN A 137 -28.62 -7.70 -3.59
C GLN A 137 -29.91 -8.48 -3.20
N ASP A 138 -30.76 -7.95 -2.32
CA ASP A 138 -31.89 -8.67 -1.74
C ASP A 138 -32.97 -9.03 -2.78
N ARG A 139 -33.34 -10.31 -2.92
CA ARG A 139 -34.31 -10.78 -3.94
C ARG A 139 -35.77 -10.60 -3.50
N THR A 140 -36.24 -9.37 -3.33
CA THR A 140 -37.65 -9.07 -3.01
C THR A 140 -38.43 -8.50 -4.20
N ILE A 141 -39.75 -8.75 -4.26
CA ILE A 141 -40.65 -8.17 -5.28
C ILE A 141 -40.63 -6.63 -5.19
N THR A 142 -40.56 -6.09 -3.97
CA THR A 142 -40.42 -4.65 -3.72
C THR A 142 -39.12 -4.08 -4.30
N ARG A 143 -38.00 -4.83 -4.29
CA ARG A 143 -36.77 -4.42 -4.99
C ARG A 143 -37.00 -4.30 -6.50
N LYS A 144 -37.72 -5.25 -7.13
CA LYS A 144 -37.92 -5.21 -8.59
C LYS A 144 -38.79 -4.02 -9.02
N LEU A 145 -39.76 -3.62 -8.20
CA LEU A 145 -40.52 -2.37 -8.41
C LEU A 145 -39.63 -1.12 -8.25
N LYS A 146 -38.77 -1.09 -7.23
CA LYS A 146 -37.78 -0.01 -7.05
C LYS A 146 -36.80 0.08 -8.23
N GLU A 147 -36.36 -1.05 -8.77
CA GLU A 147 -35.50 -1.14 -9.96
C GLU A 147 -36.16 -0.51 -11.19
N ALA A 148 -37.44 -0.83 -11.44
CA ALA A 148 -38.21 -0.23 -12.52
C ALA A 148 -38.40 1.28 -12.34
N ALA A 149 -38.74 1.73 -11.13
CA ALA A 149 -38.90 3.16 -10.83
C ALA A 149 -37.58 3.94 -11.01
N LEU A 150 -36.46 3.40 -10.53
CA LEU A 150 -35.12 3.97 -10.74
C LEU A 150 -34.73 3.99 -12.21
N ALA A 151 -35.05 2.93 -12.98
CA ALA A 151 -34.79 2.90 -14.42
C ALA A 151 -35.54 4.01 -15.16
N MET A 152 -36.83 4.22 -14.86
CA MET A 152 -37.59 5.33 -15.45
C MET A 152 -37.02 6.69 -15.02
N LYS A 153 -36.58 6.84 -13.76
CA LYS A 153 -35.94 8.06 -13.29
C LYS A 153 -34.62 8.34 -14.01
N LEU A 154 -33.83 7.30 -14.28
CA LEU A 154 -32.57 7.41 -15.04
C LEU A 154 -32.79 7.98 -16.44
N GLU A 155 -33.81 7.47 -17.15
CA GLU A 155 -34.13 7.86 -18.53
C GLU A 155 -34.67 9.29 -18.62
N ARG A 156 -35.28 9.80 -17.54
CA ARG A 156 -35.66 11.21 -17.45
C ARG A 156 -34.46 12.15 -17.24
N GLN A 157 -33.35 11.66 -16.69
CA GLN A 157 -32.22 12.49 -16.25
C GLN A 157 -30.95 12.32 -17.08
N LEU A 158 -30.82 11.20 -17.78
CA LEU A 158 -29.66 10.85 -18.59
C LEU A 158 -30.12 10.45 -19.99
N SER A 159 -29.34 10.82 -21.00
CA SER A 159 -29.55 10.33 -22.36
C SER A 159 -29.27 8.83 -22.47
N LYS A 160 -29.86 8.17 -23.48
CA LYS A 160 -29.60 6.76 -23.80
C LYS A 160 -28.11 6.44 -23.93
N GLN A 161 -27.37 7.32 -24.58
CA GLN A 161 -25.92 7.17 -24.72
C GLN A 161 -25.22 7.19 -23.35
N GLN A 162 -25.56 8.15 -22.49
CA GLN A 162 -24.99 8.20 -21.14
C GLN A 162 -25.35 6.97 -20.32
N ILE A 163 -26.59 6.48 -20.39
CA ILE A 163 -27.02 5.27 -19.68
C ILE A 163 -26.19 4.05 -20.13
N LEU A 164 -26.05 3.87 -21.44
CA LEU A 164 -25.25 2.78 -21.99
C LEU A 164 -23.78 2.88 -21.56
N GLU A 165 -23.19 4.07 -21.66
CA GLU A 165 -21.80 4.31 -21.22
C GLU A 165 -21.60 4.00 -19.73
N GLN A 166 -22.52 4.42 -18.86
CA GLN A 166 -22.44 4.12 -17.43
C GLN A 166 -22.60 2.61 -17.17
N TYR A 167 -23.54 1.95 -17.85
CA TYR A 167 -23.72 0.50 -17.75
C TYR A 167 -22.44 -0.25 -18.14
N LEU A 168 -21.87 0.08 -19.30
CA LEU A 168 -20.67 -0.57 -19.82
C LEU A 168 -19.42 -0.28 -18.97
N ASN A 169 -19.40 0.80 -18.20
CA ASN A 169 -18.32 1.09 -17.26
C ASN A 169 -18.43 0.36 -15.92
N TYR A 170 -19.62 -0.14 -15.55
CA TYR A 170 -19.84 -0.74 -14.22
C TYR A 170 -20.24 -2.21 -14.22
N VAL A 171 -20.75 -2.74 -15.34
CA VAL A 171 -21.18 -4.14 -15.44
C VAL A 171 -20.03 -5.08 -15.06
N TYR A 172 -20.33 -6.07 -14.22
CA TYR A 172 -19.33 -7.10 -13.88
C TYR A 172 -19.29 -8.14 -15.00
N LEU A 173 -18.10 -8.38 -15.54
CA LEU A 173 -17.88 -9.21 -16.73
C LEU A 173 -17.01 -10.43 -16.43
N GLY A 174 -16.86 -10.80 -15.15
CA GLY A 174 -16.11 -11.98 -14.72
C GLY A 174 -14.62 -11.71 -14.54
N SER A 175 -13.90 -12.62 -13.88
CA SER A 175 -12.43 -12.57 -13.71
C SER A 175 -11.89 -11.23 -13.16
N GLY A 176 -12.67 -10.54 -12.33
CA GLY A 176 -12.31 -9.22 -11.78
C GLY A 176 -12.47 -8.03 -12.75
N ALA A 177 -13.06 -8.24 -13.93
CA ALA A 177 -13.38 -7.21 -14.90
C ALA A 177 -14.67 -6.46 -14.50
N TYR A 178 -14.53 -5.19 -14.11
CA TYR A 178 -15.66 -4.32 -13.81
C TYR A 178 -15.75 -3.22 -14.88
N GLY A 179 -16.54 -3.51 -15.91
CA GLY A 179 -16.69 -2.69 -17.11
C GLY A 179 -15.92 -3.23 -18.31
N VAL A 180 -16.30 -2.79 -19.50
CA VAL A 180 -15.80 -3.34 -20.77
C VAL A 180 -14.31 -3.03 -20.99
N ALA A 181 -13.82 -1.88 -20.56
CA ALA A 181 -12.39 -1.56 -20.65
C ALA A 181 -11.53 -2.54 -19.86
N ASP A 182 -11.98 -2.93 -18.67
CA ASP A 182 -11.30 -3.96 -17.88
C ASP A 182 -11.40 -5.33 -18.55
N ALA A 183 -12.56 -5.70 -19.11
CA ALA A 183 -12.75 -6.98 -19.79
C ALA A 183 -11.89 -7.11 -21.06
N ALA A 184 -11.84 -6.06 -21.88
CA ALA A 184 -11.00 -6.00 -23.08
C ALA A 184 -9.52 -6.23 -22.73
N TRP A 185 -9.07 -5.62 -21.63
CA TRP A 185 -7.71 -5.81 -21.13
C TRP A 185 -7.50 -7.23 -20.59
N ILE A 186 -8.37 -7.70 -19.69
CA ILE A 186 -8.21 -8.97 -18.99
C ILE A 186 -8.27 -10.16 -19.95
N TYR A 187 -9.16 -10.13 -20.94
CA TYR A 187 -9.35 -11.27 -21.85
C TYR A 187 -8.48 -11.20 -23.10
N PHE A 188 -8.17 -9.99 -23.61
CA PHE A 188 -7.54 -9.81 -24.92
C PHE A 188 -6.29 -8.93 -24.91
N SER A 189 -5.89 -8.35 -23.77
CA SER A 189 -4.82 -7.35 -23.69
C SER A 189 -5.05 -6.17 -24.65
N LYS A 190 -6.31 -5.78 -24.86
CA LYS A 190 -6.75 -4.75 -25.80
C LYS A 190 -7.45 -3.60 -25.09
N THR A 191 -7.51 -2.46 -25.77
CA THR A 191 -8.46 -1.38 -25.47
C THR A 191 -9.81 -1.69 -26.14
N PRO A 192 -10.95 -1.15 -25.65
CA PRO A 192 -12.25 -1.38 -26.28
C PRO A 192 -12.26 -1.08 -27.78
N GLU A 193 -11.54 -0.06 -28.23
CA GLU A 193 -11.45 0.38 -29.62
C GLU A 193 -10.76 -0.64 -30.54
N GLN A 194 -9.99 -1.56 -29.96
CA GLN A 194 -9.25 -2.61 -30.67
C GLN A 194 -10.01 -3.93 -30.73
N LEU A 195 -11.19 -4.02 -30.10
CA LEU A 195 -11.99 -5.23 -30.10
C LEU A 195 -12.61 -5.47 -31.48
N THR A 196 -12.48 -6.69 -31.95
CA THR A 196 -13.18 -7.18 -33.14
C THR A 196 -14.64 -7.51 -32.79
N VAL A 197 -15.50 -7.65 -33.79
CA VAL A 197 -16.90 -8.09 -33.64
C VAL A 197 -17.03 -9.37 -32.78
N PRO A 198 -16.33 -10.49 -33.05
CA PRO A 198 -16.45 -11.69 -32.22
C PRO A 198 -15.94 -11.51 -30.79
N GLU A 199 -14.94 -10.65 -30.55
CA GLU A 199 -14.46 -10.35 -29.19
C GLU A 199 -15.45 -9.47 -28.41
N ALA A 200 -16.05 -8.46 -29.07
CA ALA A 200 -17.11 -7.65 -28.50
C ALA A 200 -18.36 -8.49 -28.18
N ALA A 201 -18.77 -9.36 -29.11
CA ALA A 201 -19.88 -10.29 -28.92
C ALA A 201 -19.61 -11.29 -27.78
N MET A 202 -18.35 -11.74 -27.63
CA MET A 202 -17.95 -12.58 -26.50
C MET A 202 -18.15 -11.87 -25.17
N ILE A 203 -17.60 -10.65 -25.03
CA ILE A 203 -17.72 -9.87 -23.80
C ILE A 203 -19.19 -9.54 -23.48
N ALA A 204 -19.98 -9.18 -24.49
CA ALA A 204 -21.41 -8.91 -24.35
C ALA A 204 -22.24 -10.14 -23.98
N GLY A 205 -21.71 -11.35 -24.16
CA GLY A 205 -22.36 -12.62 -23.77
C GLY A 205 -22.21 -13.00 -22.30
N LEU A 206 -21.33 -12.30 -21.56
CA LEU A 206 -20.95 -12.59 -20.17
C LEU A 206 -21.95 -12.15 -19.09
N PRO A 207 -22.64 -10.99 -19.18
CA PRO A 207 -23.45 -10.43 -18.09
C PRO A 207 -24.44 -11.39 -17.40
N PRO A 208 -25.11 -12.34 -18.11
CA PRO A 208 -26.09 -13.20 -17.46
C PRO A 208 -25.51 -14.13 -16.38
N ALA A 209 -24.26 -14.60 -16.56
CA ALA A 209 -23.54 -15.39 -15.57
C ALA A 209 -22.02 -15.23 -15.75
N PRO A 210 -21.43 -14.08 -15.34
CA PRO A 210 -20.08 -13.70 -15.76
C PRO A 210 -18.98 -14.67 -15.31
N SER A 211 -19.12 -15.26 -14.12
CA SER A 211 -18.17 -16.26 -13.62
C SER A 211 -18.27 -17.60 -14.34
N ILE A 212 -19.47 -17.98 -14.79
CA ILE A 212 -19.71 -19.26 -15.50
C ILE A 212 -19.30 -19.11 -16.96
N TYR A 213 -19.71 -18.03 -17.63
CA TYR A 213 -19.42 -17.82 -19.05
C TYR A 213 -18.05 -17.21 -19.32
N SER A 214 -17.23 -16.98 -18.29
CA SER A 214 -15.87 -16.48 -18.47
C SER A 214 -15.07 -17.41 -19.38
N PRO A 215 -14.46 -16.91 -20.46
CA PRO A 215 -13.69 -17.74 -21.38
C PRO A 215 -12.38 -18.26 -20.78
N LEU A 216 -11.96 -17.73 -19.63
CA LEU A 216 -10.83 -18.24 -18.84
C LEU A 216 -11.21 -19.44 -17.96
N VAL A 217 -12.50 -19.66 -17.75
CA VAL A 217 -13.04 -20.74 -16.91
C VAL A 217 -13.71 -21.80 -17.78
N ASN A 218 -14.67 -21.40 -18.64
CA ASN A 218 -15.44 -22.30 -19.50
C ASN A 218 -15.44 -21.80 -20.96
N PRO A 219 -14.39 -22.12 -21.75
CA PRO A 219 -14.24 -21.58 -23.11
C PRO A 219 -15.34 -22.04 -24.08
N ASP A 220 -15.89 -23.24 -23.90
CA ASP A 220 -16.94 -23.76 -24.79
C ASP A 220 -18.28 -23.08 -24.57
N LEU A 221 -18.69 -22.91 -23.31
CA LEU A 221 -19.88 -22.11 -22.97
C LEU A 221 -19.71 -20.65 -23.42
N ALA A 222 -18.50 -20.10 -23.28
CA ALA A 222 -18.20 -18.77 -23.78
C ALA A 222 -18.43 -18.68 -25.31
N LYS A 223 -17.92 -19.64 -26.09
CA LYS A 223 -18.16 -19.72 -27.55
C LYS A 223 -19.64 -19.79 -27.89
N GLU A 224 -20.40 -20.63 -27.18
CA GLU A 224 -21.84 -20.74 -27.38
C GLU A 224 -22.55 -19.40 -27.11
N ARG A 225 -22.20 -18.73 -26.01
CA ARG A 225 -22.73 -17.40 -25.68
C ARG A 225 -22.36 -16.35 -26.72
N ARG A 226 -21.12 -16.33 -27.20
CA ARG A 226 -20.69 -15.45 -28.30
C ARG A 226 -21.52 -15.69 -29.55
N SER A 227 -21.76 -16.95 -29.92
CA SER A 227 -22.56 -17.30 -31.09
C SER A 227 -23.98 -16.74 -31.00
N ILE A 228 -24.62 -16.89 -29.83
CA ILE A 228 -25.95 -16.32 -29.58
C ILE A 228 -25.94 -14.80 -29.75
N VAL A 229 -24.90 -14.10 -29.27
CA VAL A 229 -24.79 -12.65 -29.42
C VAL A 229 -24.59 -12.25 -30.89
N LEU A 230 -23.73 -12.94 -31.63
CA LEU A 230 -23.51 -12.69 -33.05
C LEU A 230 -24.80 -12.85 -33.87
N ASP A 231 -25.57 -13.91 -33.60
CA ASP A 231 -26.86 -14.12 -34.26
C ASP A 231 -27.85 -12.99 -33.94
N ARG A 232 -27.86 -12.50 -32.69
CA ARG A 232 -28.68 -11.35 -32.29
C ARG A 232 -28.22 -10.06 -32.97
N MET A 233 -26.92 -9.85 -33.12
CA MET A 233 -26.37 -8.69 -33.83
C MET A 233 -26.77 -8.70 -35.31
N ALA A 234 -26.72 -9.87 -35.96
CA ALA A 234 -27.17 -10.02 -37.34
C ALA A 234 -28.69 -9.79 -37.50
N GLN A 235 -29.50 -10.35 -36.59
CA GLN A 235 -30.95 -10.12 -36.57
C GLN A 235 -31.33 -8.65 -36.31
N ALA A 236 -30.48 -7.89 -35.61
CA ALA A 236 -30.65 -6.46 -35.38
C ALA A 236 -30.12 -5.60 -36.54
N GLY A 237 -29.44 -6.20 -37.52
CA GLY A 237 -28.84 -5.51 -38.66
C GLY A 237 -27.54 -4.78 -38.35
N PHE A 238 -26.91 -5.03 -37.20
CA PHE A 238 -25.62 -4.42 -36.85
C PHE A 238 -24.45 -5.06 -37.58
N ILE A 239 -24.59 -6.33 -37.99
CA ILE A 239 -23.61 -7.06 -38.80
C ILE A 239 -24.34 -7.89 -39.85
N THR A 240 -23.61 -8.32 -40.88
CA THR A 240 -24.11 -9.24 -41.91
C THR A 240 -24.16 -10.69 -41.40
N ALA A 241 -24.98 -11.52 -42.03
CA ALA A 241 -25.01 -12.96 -41.74
C ALA A 241 -23.65 -13.64 -41.99
N SER A 242 -22.88 -13.17 -42.98
CA SER A 242 -21.54 -13.67 -43.27
C SER A 242 -20.55 -13.33 -42.16
N GLU A 243 -20.59 -12.10 -41.63
CA GLU A 243 -19.77 -11.70 -40.47
C GLU A 243 -20.14 -12.50 -39.21
N ALA A 244 -21.43 -12.77 -38.99
CA ALA A 244 -21.87 -13.62 -37.88
C ALA A 244 -21.32 -15.05 -38.00
N GLU A 245 -21.42 -15.68 -39.18
CA GLU A 245 -20.87 -17.02 -39.43
C GLU A 245 -19.34 -17.07 -39.25
N SER A 246 -18.64 -16.08 -39.80
CA SER A 246 -17.19 -15.94 -39.63
C SER A 246 -16.81 -15.77 -38.16
N GLY A 247 -17.53 -14.94 -37.41
CA GLY A 247 -17.31 -14.73 -35.98
C GLY A 247 -17.62 -15.98 -35.13
N ARG A 248 -18.61 -16.79 -35.53
CA ARG A 248 -18.97 -18.04 -34.83
C ARG A 248 -17.84 -19.06 -34.93
N THR A 249 -17.24 -19.18 -36.10
CA THR A 249 -16.15 -20.13 -36.39
C THR A 249 -14.77 -19.61 -35.98
N SER A 250 -14.63 -18.31 -35.69
CA SER A 250 -13.36 -17.73 -35.27
C SER A 250 -12.88 -18.32 -33.93
N PRO A 251 -11.57 -18.52 -33.74
CA PRO A 251 -11.03 -18.88 -32.44
C PRO A 251 -11.31 -17.77 -31.41
N LEU A 252 -11.22 -18.11 -30.12
CA LEU A 252 -11.44 -17.12 -29.06
C LEU A 252 -10.35 -16.05 -29.03
N GLY A 253 -9.11 -16.35 -29.44
CA GLY A 253 -8.05 -15.34 -29.52
C GLY A 253 -7.64 -14.73 -28.18
N LEU A 254 -7.89 -15.42 -27.06
CA LEU A 254 -7.61 -14.92 -25.70
C LEU A 254 -6.12 -14.59 -25.54
N LYS A 255 -5.85 -13.44 -24.90
CA LYS A 255 -4.54 -13.01 -24.44
C LYS A 255 -4.69 -12.52 -23.00
N PRO A 256 -4.79 -13.44 -22.03
CA PRO A 256 -5.14 -13.10 -20.67
C PRO A 256 -4.12 -12.17 -20.04
N ALA A 257 -4.58 -11.10 -19.40
CA ALA A 257 -3.72 -10.17 -18.66
C ALA A 257 -4.19 -10.03 -17.22
N THR A 258 -3.23 -9.75 -16.33
CA THR A 258 -3.59 -9.34 -14.97
C THR A 258 -4.33 -8.00 -15.02
N PRO A 259 -5.36 -7.79 -14.17
CA PRO A 259 -6.07 -6.52 -14.16
C PRO A 259 -5.10 -5.36 -13.91
N LYS A 260 -5.28 -4.25 -14.64
CA LYS A 260 -4.39 -3.08 -14.50
C LYS A 260 -4.34 -2.59 -13.06
N TYR A 261 -3.14 -2.26 -12.57
CA TYR A 261 -2.92 -1.80 -11.20
C TYR A 261 -3.37 -2.79 -10.10
N PHE A 262 -3.59 -4.06 -10.44
CA PHE A 262 -3.85 -5.11 -9.44
C PHE A 262 -2.60 -5.36 -8.58
N ASN A 263 -1.47 -5.58 -9.26
CA ASN A 263 -0.18 -5.70 -8.60
C ASN A 263 0.35 -4.32 -8.26
N SER A 264 0.80 -4.18 -7.01
CA SER A 264 1.46 -2.96 -6.55
C SER A 264 2.85 -2.84 -7.18
N SER A 265 3.18 -1.64 -7.62
CA SER A 265 4.54 -1.27 -8.02
C SER A 265 5.50 -1.09 -6.82
N ALA A 266 4.95 -1.00 -5.61
CA ALA A 266 5.68 -0.84 -4.36
C ALA A 266 5.08 -1.74 -3.25
N PRO A 267 5.15 -3.08 -3.42
CA PRO A 267 4.31 -3.99 -2.65
C PRO A 267 4.55 -3.93 -1.14
N TYR A 268 5.80 -3.81 -0.68
CA TYR A 268 6.13 -3.62 0.74
C TYR A 268 5.54 -2.33 1.34
N PHE A 269 5.52 -1.25 0.56
CA PHE A 269 4.91 0.01 1.00
C PHE A 269 3.39 -0.09 1.05
N THR A 270 2.76 -0.75 0.07
CA THR A 270 1.30 -0.93 0.04
C THR A 270 0.80 -1.90 1.11
N THR A 271 1.59 -2.92 1.49
CA THR A 271 1.24 -3.78 2.63
C THR A 271 1.37 -3.02 3.96
N TRP A 272 2.38 -2.15 4.09
CA TRP A 272 2.45 -1.24 5.24
C TRP A 272 1.26 -0.28 5.31
N ILE A 273 0.84 0.31 4.18
CA ILE A 273 -0.38 1.11 4.11
C ILE A 273 -1.61 0.33 4.60
N ALA A 274 -1.76 -0.92 4.22
CA ALA A 274 -2.89 -1.73 4.65
C ALA A 274 -2.94 -1.92 6.19
N GLN A 275 -1.78 -1.92 6.85
CA GLN A 275 -1.67 -1.96 8.32
C GLN A 275 -1.90 -0.60 8.98
N GLU A 276 -1.51 0.49 8.30
CA GLU A 276 -1.65 1.85 8.83
C GLU A 276 -3.04 2.43 8.64
N LEU A 277 -3.71 2.15 7.52
CA LEU A 277 -4.96 2.80 7.12
C LEU A 277 -6.10 2.68 8.17
N PRO A 278 -6.30 1.54 8.86
CA PRO A 278 -7.30 1.42 9.93
C PRO A 278 -7.06 2.34 11.14
N LYS A 279 -5.85 2.89 11.31
CA LYS A 279 -5.56 3.89 12.36
C LYS A 279 -6.12 5.27 12.04
N TYR A 280 -6.49 5.52 10.77
CA TYR A 280 -6.93 6.83 10.27
C TYR A 280 -8.38 6.85 9.79
N LEU A 281 -8.94 5.69 9.43
CA LEU A 281 -10.31 5.55 8.96
C LEU A 281 -11.09 4.55 9.83
N THR A 282 -12.36 4.83 10.02
CA THR A 282 -13.31 3.89 10.64
C THR A 282 -13.61 2.70 9.71
N PRO A 283 -14.00 1.54 10.26
CA PRO A 283 -14.43 0.40 9.45
C PRO A 283 -15.54 0.77 8.44
N GLU A 284 -16.50 1.58 8.86
CA GLU A 284 -17.62 2.03 8.02
C GLU A 284 -17.12 2.86 6.82
N GLN A 285 -16.14 3.75 7.05
CA GLN A 285 -15.52 4.51 5.96
C GLN A 285 -14.80 3.61 4.96
N LEU A 286 -14.10 2.57 5.44
CA LEU A 286 -13.41 1.60 4.58
C LEU A 286 -14.40 0.75 3.76
N GLU A 287 -15.54 0.38 4.34
CA GLU A 287 -16.57 -0.42 3.68
C GLU A 287 -17.27 0.33 2.54
N VAL A 288 -17.55 1.63 2.69
CA VAL A 288 -18.23 2.45 1.66
C VAL A 288 -17.51 2.41 0.30
N GLY A 289 -16.18 2.27 0.30
CA GLY A 289 -15.37 2.23 -0.92
C GLY A 289 -15.28 3.56 -1.67
N GLY A 290 -14.61 3.54 -2.82
CA GLY A 290 -14.28 4.74 -3.61
C GLY A 290 -13.20 5.61 -2.97
N ILE A 291 -12.47 5.08 -1.98
CA ILE A 291 -11.44 5.83 -1.26
C ILE A 291 -10.25 6.08 -2.18
N LYS A 292 -9.74 7.31 -2.16
CA LYS A 292 -8.48 7.69 -2.81
C LYS A 292 -7.48 8.08 -1.75
N VAL A 293 -6.37 7.37 -1.68
CA VAL A 293 -5.26 7.63 -0.75
C VAL A 293 -4.10 8.21 -1.52
N ARG A 294 -3.81 9.50 -1.35
CA ARG A 294 -2.54 10.09 -1.79
C ARG A 294 -1.47 9.83 -0.74
N THR A 295 -0.48 9.05 -1.14
CA THR A 295 0.63 8.63 -0.30
C THR A 295 1.85 9.53 -0.50
N SER A 296 2.83 9.44 0.38
CA SER A 296 4.11 10.13 0.26
C SER A 296 5.11 9.48 -0.69
N LEU A 297 4.79 8.30 -1.24
CA LEU A 297 5.68 7.52 -2.08
C LEU A 297 6.08 8.31 -3.32
N ASN A 298 7.39 8.45 -3.53
CA ASN A 298 7.91 8.85 -4.82
C ASN A 298 8.15 7.58 -5.66
N LEU A 299 7.29 7.35 -6.64
CA LEU A 299 7.27 6.09 -7.38
C LEU A 299 8.52 5.89 -8.26
N ASP A 300 9.11 6.97 -8.76
CA ASP A 300 10.33 6.89 -9.56
C ASP A 300 11.54 6.57 -8.67
N TRP A 301 11.63 7.21 -7.50
CA TRP A 301 12.66 6.89 -6.51
C TRP A 301 12.51 5.46 -5.97
N GLN A 302 11.27 5.00 -5.77
CA GLN A 302 10.98 3.64 -5.34
C GLN A 302 11.54 2.59 -6.32
N LYS A 303 11.34 2.79 -7.64
CA LYS A 303 11.89 1.89 -8.67
C LYS A 303 13.42 1.87 -8.63
N LYS A 304 14.05 3.05 -8.56
CA LYS A 304 15.51 3.22 -8.43
C LYS A 304 16.05 2.49 -7.18
N ALA A 305 15.39 2.64 -6.04
CA ALA A 305 15.75 1.97 -4.80
C ALA A 305 15.63 0.43 -4.88
N GLN A 306 14.56 -0.09 -5.49
CA GLN A 306 14.40 -1.53 -5.71
C GLN A 306 15.53 -2.10 -6.58
N GLN A 307 15.93 -1.37 -7.62
CA GLN A 307 17.05 -1.76 -8.48
C GLN A 307 18.37 -1.76 -7.69
N VAL A 308 18.63 -0.70 -6.92
CA VAL A 308 19.85 -0.59 -6.09
C VAL A 308 19.95 -1.74 -5.10
N ILE A 309 18.88 -2.06 -4.37
CA ILE A 309 18.89 -3.17 -3.41
C ILE A 309 19.15 -4.50 -4.09
N ARG A 310 18.52 -4.77 -5.25
CA ARG A 310 18.77 -6.00 -6.01
C ARG A 310 20.21 -6.10 -6.53
N ALA A 311 20.81 -4.98 -6.91
CA ALA A 311 22.13 -4.94 -7.53
C ALA A 311 23.29 -4.89 -6.53
N ASN A 312 23.06 -4.42 -5.29
CA ASN A 312 24.14 -4.15 -4.34
C ASN A 312 24.05 -4.98 -3.04
N ALA A 313 23.02 -5.81 -2.87
CA ALA A 313 23.01 -6.77 -1.75
C ALA A 313 24.18 -7.77 -1.94
N PRO A 314 25.10 -7.90 -0.97
CA PRO A 314 26.25 -8.79 -1.11
C PRO A 314 25.83 -10.25 -1.05
N PHE A 315 26.39 -11.08 -1.93
CA PHE A 315 26.08 -12.52 -2.02
C PHE A 315 24.57 -12.75 -2.14
N ASP A 316 24.03 -13.71 -1.37
CA ASP A 316 22.61 -14.01 -1.34
C ASP A 316 21.84 -13.28 -0.22
N THR A 317 22.47 -12.32 0.46
CA THR A 317 21.81 -11.56 1.55
C THR A 317 20.53 -10.87 1.06
N GLU A 318 19.57 -10.71 1.96
CA GLU A 318 18.42 -9.84 1.75
C GLU A 318 18.81 -8.38 1.96
N GLY A 319 17.95 -7.47 1.49
CA GLY A 319 18.20 -6.04 1.61
C GLY A 319 16.95 -5.22 1.83
N ALA A 320 17.08 -4.17 2.63
CA ALA A 320 16.01 -3.23 2.94
C ALA A 320 16.50 -1.79 2.80
N MET A 321 15.60 -0.90 2.37
CA MET A 321 15.85 0.54 2.24
C MET A 321 14.63 1.35 2.65
N VAL A 322 14.84 2.41 3.42
CA VAL A 322 13.80 3.39 3.76
C VAL A 322 14.37 4.79 3.54
N SER A 323 13.61 5.67 2.88
CA SER A 323 13.97 7.09 2.78
C SER A 323 12.88 7.96 3.38
N ILE A 324 13.25 8.86 4.29
CA ILE A 324 12.36 9.71 5.08
C ILE A 324 12.72 11.17 4.85
N ASP A 325 11.71 12.00 4.61
CA ASP A 325 11.83 13.46 4.60
C ASP A 325 11.93 13.97 6.06
N PRO A 326 13.09 14.49 6.50
CA PRO A 326 13.33 14.87 7.89
C PRO A 326 12.37 15.95 8.39
N GLY A 327 11.90 16.83 7.49
CA GLY A 327 11.08 17.98 7.85
C GLY A 327 9.63 17.65 8.18
N ASN A 328 9.17 16.43 7.87
CA ASN A 328 7.77 16.04 8.07
C ASN A 328 7.53 14.54 8.36
N GLY A 329 8.56 13.69 8.36
CA GLY A 329 8.44 12.26 8.64
C GLY A 329 7.84 11.44 7.50
N LEU A 330 7.61 12.02 6.32
CA LEU A 330 7.03 11.29 5.20
C LEU A 330 8.01 10.28 4.64
N VAL A 331 7.57 9.02 4.54
CA VAL A 331 8.35 7.94 3.92
C VAL A 331 8.22 8.06 2.41
N ARG A 332 9.32 8.40 1.74
CA ARG A 332 9.38 8.60 0.28
C ARG A 332 9.66 7.31 -0.48
N VAL A 333 10.34 6.36 0.16
CA VAL A 333 10.76 5.06 -0.39
C VAL A 333 10.71 4.00 0.71
N MET A 334 10.24 2.80 0.38
CA MET A 334 10.26 1.63 1.26
C MET A 334 10.48 0.35 0.44
N VAL A 335 11.63 -0.30 0.62
CA VAL A 335 12.00 -1.58 0.03
C VAL A 335 12.23 -2.57 1.16
N GLY A 336 11.41 -3.62 1.27
CA GLY A 336 11.47 -4.61 2.36
C GLY A 336 12.19 -5.93 2.03
N GLY A 337 12.72 -6.07 0.82
CA GLY A 337 13.42 -7.27 0.35
C GLY A 337 13.73 -7.20 -1.14
N LYS A 338 14.53 -8.14 -1.64
CA LYS A 338 14.96 -8.17 -3.06
C LYS A 338 13.80 -8.47 -4.02
N ASP A 339 12.94 -9.40 -3.63
CA ASP A 339 11.84 -9.89 -4.46
C ASP A 339 10.60 -10.21 -3.63
N PHE A 340 9.55 -9.41 -3.81
CA PHE A 340 8.29 -9.58 -3.10
C PHE A 340 7.54 -10.87 -3.45
N SER A 341 7.77 -11.40 -4.66
CA SER A 341 7.13 -12.65 -5.09
C SER A 341 7.72 -13.87 -4.39
N LYS A 342 9.00 -13.80 -3.99
CA LYS A 342 9.71 -14.85 -3.26
C LYS A 342 9.51 -14.73 -1.74
N SER A 343 9.52 -13.50 -1.23
CA SER A 343 9.32 -13.22 0.20
C SER A 343 8.49 -11.97 0.40
N GLN A 344 7.34 -12.12 1.07
CA GLN A 344 6.47 -10.99 1.43
C GLN A 344 6.83 -10.39 2.80
N PHE A 345 7.85 -10.94 3.48
CA PHE A 345 8.31 -10.48 4.78
C PHE A 345 8.90 -9.08 4.67
N ASN A 346 8.19 -8.07 5.19
CA ASN A 346 8.61 -6.68 5.10
C ASN A 346 9.67 -6.35 6.15
N ARG A 347 10.95 -6.47 5.78
CA ARG A 347 12.08 -6.21 6.68
C ARG A 347 12.19 -4.76 7.14
N THR A 348 11.47 -3.82 6.51
CA THR A 348 11.50 -2.43 6.96
C THR A 348 10.80 -2.19 8.29
N ILE A 349 9.79 -3.00 8.60
CA ILE A 349 8.92 -2.83 9.78
C ILE A 349 8.81 -4.09 10.65
N LEU A 350 9.15 -5.28 10.11
CA LEU A 350 9.02 -6.55 10.83
C LEU A 350 10.36 -7.14 11.27
N ALA A 351 11.45 -6.87 10.54
CA ALA A 351 12.75 -7.45 10.89
C ALA A 351 13.38 -6.65 12.05
N LEU A 352 13.35 -7.25 13.23
CA LEU A 352 14.03 -6.75 14.41
C LEU A 352 15.48 -7.19 14.34
N ARG A 353 16.39 -6.22 14.22
CA ARG A 353 17.81 -6.48 13.98
C ARG A 353 18.66 -5.62 14.88
N SER A 354 19.84 -6.13 15.25
CA SER A 354 20.79 -5.30 16.01
C SER A 354 21.24 -4.12 15.15
N PRO A 355 21.03 -2.85 15.58
CA PRO A 355 21.48 -1.67 14.85
C PRO A 355 23.02 -1.54 14.87
N GLY A 356 23.70 -2.35 15.69
CA GLY A 356 25.13 -2.29 15.93
C GLY A 356 25.60 -0.85 16.21
N SER A 357 26.72 -0.47 15.61
CA SER A 357 27.31 0.86 15.81
C SER A 357 26.45 2.05 15.33
N THR A 358 25.31 1.86 14.64
CA THR A 358 24.38 2.98 14.40
C THR A 358 23.70 3.44 15.69
N PHE A 359 23.62 2.60 16.73
CA PHE A 359 23.10 2.98 18.04
C PHE A 359 23.94 4.04 18.75
N LYS A 360 25.22 4.19 18.38
CA LYS A 360 26.13 5.20 18.95
C LYS A 360 25.64 6.63 18.79
N LEU A 361 24.65 6.87 17.93
CA LEU A 361 23.91 8.13 17.89
C LEU A 361 23.50 8.61 19.29
N PHE A 362 22.93 7.72 20.12
CA PHE A 362 22.33 8.08 21.40
C PHE A 362 23.34 8.38 22.51
N PRO A 363 24.36 7.55 22.80
CA PRO A 363 25.35 7.88 23.83
C PRO A 363 26.18 9.12 23.48
N TYR A 364 26.48 9.35 22.20
CA TYR A 364 27.17 10.58 21.79
C TYR A 364 26.27 11.82 21.90
N ALA A 365 25.00 11.72 21.48
CA ALA A 365 24.03 12.80 21.67
C ALA A 365 23.81 13.12 23.15
N ALA A 366 23.71 12.12 24.01
CA ALA A 366 23.62 12.30 25.46
C ALA A 366 24.88 12.99 26.03
N ALA A 367 26.08 12.62 25.59
CA ALA A 367 27.32 13.28 26.01
C ALA A 367 27.35 14.77 25.62
N ILE A 368 26.92 15.11 24.42
CA ILE A 368 26.84 16.49 23.94
C ILE A 368 25.75 17.27 24.69
N ASP A 369 24.59 16.66 24.92
CA ASP A 369 23.51 17.26 25.71
C ASP A 369 23.98 17.62 27.13
N ARG A 370 24.85 16.78 27.71
CA ARG A 370 25.52 16.98 29.00
C ARG A 370 26.74 17.88 28.96
N GLY A 371 27.01 18.55 27.84
CA GLY A 371 27.98 19.62 27.71
C GLY A 371 29.38 19.19 27.24
N MET A 372 29.57 17.93 26.82
CA MET A 372 30.81 17.55 26.13
C MET A 372 30.82 18.13 24.70
N THR A 373 31.99 18.53 24.22
CA THR A 373 32.17 19.10 22.88
C THR A 373 32.86 18.11 21.94
N PRO A 374 32.80 18.30 20.60
CA PRO A 374 33.52 17.45 19.65
C PRO A 374 35.02 17.33 19.93
N GLU A 375 35.64 18.36 20.51
CA GLU A 375 37.06 18.42 20.86
C GLU A 375 37.38 17.76 22.21
N THR A 376 36.37 17.47 23.03
CA THR A 376 36.55 16.87 24.35
C THR A 376 37.37 15.59 24.22
N LYS A 377 38.46 15.51 25.00
CA LYS A 377 39.39 14.40 24.96
C LYS A 377 38.88 13.27 25.85
N VAL A 378 38.94 12.06 25.31
CA VAL A 378 38.64 10.80 26.00
C VAL A 378 39.81 9.85 25.78
N PHE A 379 40.04 8.95 26.73
CA PHE A 379 41.11 7.97 26.65
C PHE A 379 40.60 6.62 26.14
N ASP A 380 40.94 6.29 24.90
CA ASP A 380 40.65 4.99 24.28
C ASP A 380 41.73 3.96 24.61
N ALA A 381 41.35 2.92 25.35
CA ALA A 381 42.18 1.78 25.68
C ALA A 381 41.32 0.55 25.96
N GLN A 382 41.94 -0.63 25.96
CA GLN A 382 41.31 -1.85 26.44
C GLN A 382 40.89 -1.66 27.90
N ARG A 383 39.59 -1.82 28.16
CA ARG A 383 38.99 -1.62 29.49
C ARG A 383 37.74 -2.47 29.61
N CYS A 384 37.43 -2.86 30.84
CA CYS A 384 36.19 -3.55 31.19
C CYS A 384 35.29 -2.68 32.07
N TRP A 385 33.99 -2.84 31.91
CA TRP A 385 32.94 -2.23 32.73
C TRP A 385 32.08 -3.33 33.32
N ASN A 386 32.19 -3.56 34.62
CA ASN A 386 31.45 -4.61 35.33
C ASN A 386 31.51 -5.97 34.63
N GLY A 387 32.73 -6.45 34.32
CA GLY A 387 32.96 -7.71 33.62
C GLY A 387 32.80 -7.67 32.09
N TYR A 388 32.19 -6.62 31.52
CA TYR A 388 32.07 -6.47 30.07
C TYR A 388 33.28 -5.74 29.47
N CYS A 389 34.03 -6.41 28.59
CA CYS A 389 35.26 -5.90 27.99
C CYS A 389 35.09 -5.68 26.47
N PRO A 390 34.52 -4.54 26.02
CA PRO A 390 34.34 -4.28 24.60
C PRO A 390 35.68 -4.12 23.89
N LYS A 391 35.81 -4.73 22.71
CA LYS A 391 36.98 -4.59 21.83
C LYS A 391 36.68 -3.63 20.69
N ASN A 392 37.65 -2.77 20.34
CA ASN A 392 37.59 -2.00 19.12
C ASN A 392 37.81 -2.91 17.90
N PHE A 393 37.27 -2.52 16.75
CA PHE A 393 37.52 -3.24 15.51
C PHE A 393 39.03 -3.35 15.25
N GLY A 394 39.51 -4.56 14.93
CA GLY A 394 40.94 -4.84 14.73
C GLY A 394 41.80 -4.70 15.99
N ASN A 395 41.23 -4.67 17.20
CA ASN A 395 41.94 -4.50 18.48
C ASN A 395 42.86 -3.28 18.54
N LYS A 396 42.54 -2.22 17.79
CA LYS A 396 43.34 -0.98 17.74
C LYS A 396 42.82 0.05 18.73
N TYR A 397 43.73 0.67 19.47
CA TYR A 397 43.45 1.70 20.46
C TYR A 397 44.23 2.98 20.17
N TYR A 398 43.60 4.13 20.39
CA TYR A 398 44.12 5.44 19.98
C TYR A 398 44.58 6.33 21.14
N GLY A 399 44.47 5.88 22.40
CA GLY A 399 44.83 6.67 23.57
C GLY A 399 44.00 7.95 23.66
N ASN A 400 44.64 9.10 23.85
CA ASN A 400 43.95 10.39 23.90
C ASN A 400 43.38 10.80 22.54
N ILE A 401 42.06 10.71 22.39
CA ILE A 401 41.34 11.00 21.15
C ILE A 401 40.20 11.99 21.41
N SER A 402 39.82 12.78 20.39
CA SER A 402 38.65 13.67 20.48
C SER A 402 37.35 12.87 20.32
N LEU A 403 36.22 13.35 20.85
CA LEU A 403 34.92 12.74 20.60
C LEU A 403 34.58 12.68 19.10
N ALA A 404 34.93 13.73 18.35
CA ALA A 404 34.75 13.76 16.90
C ALA A 404 35.50 12.61 16.19
N ASP A 405 36.76 12.40 16.54
CA ASP A 405 37.58 11.36 15.93
C ASP A 405 37.20 9.96 16.43
N ALA A 406 36.75 9.84 17.68
CA ALA A 406 36.24 8.58 18.21
C ALA A 406 34.96 8.13 17.49
N LEU A 407 34.03 9.05 17.20
CA LEU A 407 32.84 8.74 16.42
C LEU A 407 33.18 8.44 14.96
N LYS A 408 34.08 9.23 14.34
CA LYS A 408 34.60 9.04 12.98
C LYS A 408 35.14 7.62 12.77
N ASN A 409 35.90 7.11 13.74
CA ASN A 409 36.47 5.75 13.71
C ASN A 409 35.55 4.69 14.35
N SER A 410 34.37 5.10 14.83
CA SER A 410 33.38 4.22 15.44
C SER A 410 33.93 3.35 16.58
N LEU A 411 34.69 3.94 17.51
CA LEU A 411 35.33 3.21 18.62
C LEU A 411 34.28 2.67 19.61
N ASN A 412 34.38 1.40 20.00
CA ASN A 412 33.43 0.69 20.87
C ASN A 412 33.64 1.05 22.34
N THR A 413 34.90 1.01 22.78
CA THR A 413 35.33 1.41 24.11
C THR A 413 34.84 2.81 24.48
N VAL A 414 34.99 3.78 23.58
CA VAL A 414 34.54 5.17 23.81
C VAL A 414 33.02 5.25 23.91
N ALA A 415 32.25 4.53 23.09
CA ALA A 415 30.79 4.54 23.19
C ALA A 415 30.32 4.02 24.56
N VAL A 416 30.90 2.92 25.04
CA VAL A 416 30.61 2.35 26.36
C VAL A 416 31.06 3.30 27.47
N GLN A 417 32.24 3.91 27.32
CA GLN A 417 32.74 4.92 28.24
C GLN A 417 31.80 6.13 28.33
N LEU A 418 31.24 6.60 27.20
CA LEU A 418 30.29 7.71 27.21
C LEU A 418 29.03 7.34 27.98
N GLN A 419 28.48 6.14 27.78
CA GLN A 419 27.32 5.66 28.53
C GLN A 419 27.61 5.59 30.05
N ASP A 420 28.79 5.11 30.44
CA ASP A 420 29.26 5.09 31.83
C ASP A 420 29.34 6.52 32.42
N ILE A 421 29.89 7.46 31.64
CA ILE A 421 30.09 8.85 32.08
C ILE A 421 28.78 9.62 32.21
N VAL A 422 27.83 9.44 31.30
CA VAL A 422 26.56 10.21 31.28
C VAL A 422 25.42 9.53 32.03
N GLY A 423 25.56 8.22 32.27
CA GLY A 423 24.54 7.35 32.86
C GLY A 423 23.59 6.74 31.84
N PHE A 424 23.11 5.52 32.13
CA PHE A 424 22.17 4.78 31.29
C PHE A 424 20.90 5.57 30.98
N ASP A 425 20.31 6.21 31.99
CA ASP A 425 19.05 6.95 31.85
C ASP A 425 19.19 8.08 30.84
N ALA A 426 20.32 8.79 30.81
CA ALA A 426 20.55 9.85 29.82
C ALA A 426 20.54 9.32 28.38
N VAL A 427 21.10 8.13 28.14
CA VAL A 427 21.13 7.49 26.82
C VAL A 427 19.74 7.00 26.44
N ILE A 428 19.04 6.35 27.37
CA ILE A 428 17.69 5.83 27.19
C ILE A 428 16.70 6.96 26.94
N ASP A 429 16.78 8.05 27.67
CA ASP A 429 15.92 9.24 27.50
C ASP A 429 16.07 9.83 26.10
N ILE A 430 17.31 10.02 25.63
CA ILE A 430 17.56 10.51 24.27
C ILE A 430 17.03 9.52 23.23
N ALA A 431 17.22 8.22 23.40
CA ALA A 431 16.70 7.21 22.48
C ALA A 431 15.16 7.17 22.45
N ASN A 432 14.51 7.26 23.60
CA ASN A 432 13.04 7.33 23.74
C ASN A 432 12.47 8.63 23.18
N ASN A 433 13.23 9.73 23.28
CA ASN A 433 12.92 10.97 22.56
C ASN A 433 12.95 10.80 21.04
N PHE A 434 13.41 9.68 20.48
CA PHE A 434 13.27 9.32 19.07
C PHE A 434 12.43 8.05 18.84
N ASN A 435 11.60 7.64 19.81
CA ASN A 435 10.74 6.44 19.78
C ASN A 435 11.49 5.08 19.73
N ILE A 436 12.76 5.01 20.12
CA ILE A 436 13.52 3.74 20.02
C ILE A 436 13.18 2.73 21.13
N GLY A 437 12.83 3.16 22.33
CA GLY A 437 12.49 2.26 23.44
C GLY A 437 11.03 2.32 23.90
N THR A 438 10.13 2.87 23.07
CA THR A 438 8.73 3.10 23.45
C THR A 438 7.84 1.86 23.33
N GLU A 439 8.11 0.99 22.34
CA GLU A 439 7.39 -0.28 22.19
C GLU A 439 8.07 -1.42 22.95
N ARG A 440 9.41 -1.43 22.96
CA ARG A 440 10.24 -2.38 23.70
C ARG A 440 11.23 -1.58 24.56
N PRO A 441 11.13 -1.61 25.90
CA PRO A 441 12.02 -0.84 26.75
C PRO A 441 13.50 -1.20 26.59
N LEU A 442 14.36 -0.18 26.61
CA LEU A 442 15.82 -0.34 26.58
C LEU A 442 16.33 -0.77 27.96
N GLY A 443 17.22 -1.77 28.01
CA GLY A 443 17.80 -2.25 29.27
C GLY A 443 19.05 -1.47 29.72
N LYS A 444 19.38 -1.56 31.02
CA LYS A 444 20.54 -0.89 31.62
C LYS A 444 21.77 -1.80 31.66
N TYR A 445 22.40 -2.02 30.52
CA TYR A 445 23.62 -2.83 30.40
C TYR A 445 24.64 -2.21 29.43
N TYR A 446 25.94 -2.37 29.72
CA TYR A 446 27.01 -1.71 28.96
C TYR A 446 27.02 -2.00 27.44
N PRO A 447 26.70 -3.23 26.98
CA PRO A 447 26.56 -3.53 25.56
C PRO A 447 25.54 -2.67 24.81
N LEU A 448 24.59 -2.01 25.50
CA LEU A 448 23.59 -1.15 24.87
C LEU A 448 24.25 -0.05 24.00
N ALA A 449 25.31 0.57 24.50
CA ALA A 449 26.00 1.68 23.82
C ALA A 449 26.53 1.34 22.42
N ILE A 450 26.67 0.03 22.12
CA ILE A 450 27.14 -0.47 20.83
C ILE A 450 26.08 -1.24 20.05
N GLY A 451 24.81 -1.19 20.48
CA GLY A 451 23.67 -1.73 19.75
C GLY A 451 23.24 -3.13 20.15
N ALA A 452 23.51 -3.58 21.38
CA ALA A 452 22.91 -4.81 21.93
C ALA A 452 21.42 -4.61 22.27
N TYR A 453 20.62 -4.38 21.24
CA TYR A 453 19.18 -4.16 21.27
C TYR A 453 18.65 -4.40 19.85
N GLU A 454 17.38 -4.73 19.65
CA GLU A 454 16.84 -5.01 18.32
C GLU A 454 15.84 -3.94 17.88
N GLN A 455 16.05 -3.43 16.66
CA GLN A 455 15.16 -2.46 16.05
C GLN A 455 14.95 -2.63 14.56
N THR A 456 13.88 -2.00 14.07
CA THR A 456 13.58 -1.91 12.65
C THR A 456 14.43 -0.84 11.98
N ILE A 457 14.67 -1.00 10.68
CA ILE A 457 15.32 0.04 9.89
C ILE A 457 14.46 1.29 9.75
N LEU A 458 13.13 1.17 9.76
CA LEU A 458 12.24 2.32 9.73
C LEU A 458 12.48 3.22 10.95
N ASP A 459 12.50 2.65 12.15
CA ASP A 459 12.61 3.41 13.40
C ASP A 459 14.01 4.03 13.57
N MET A 460 15.06 3.25 13.28
CA MET A 460 16.42 3.77 13.30
C MET A 460 16.60 4.90 12.27
N THR A 461 16.07 4.75 11.05
CA THR A 461 16.14 5.82 10.04
C THR A 461 15.37 7.06 10.48
N ALA A 462 14.23 6.90 11.15
CA ALA A 462 13.43 7.99 11.69
C ALA A 462 14.16 8.77 12.79
N ALA A 463 14.90 8.09 13.67
CA ALA A 463 15.73 8.74 14.69
C ALA A 463 16.83 9.61 14.06
N TYR A 464 17.51 9.10 13.03
CA TYR A 464 18.50 9.89 12.27
C TYR A 464 17.84 11.04 11.49
N ALA A 465 16.61 10.87 11.01
CA ALA A 465 15.86 11.94 10.37
C ALA A 465 15.53 13.06 11.37
N GLY A 466 15.11 12.72 12.59
CA GLY A 466 14.91 13.71 13.66
C GLY A 466 16.19 14.44 14.05
N MET A 467 17.33 13.75 14.08
CA MET A 467 18.65 14.36 14.30
C MET A 467 19.01 15.32 13.16
N THR A 468 18.83 14.89 11.91
CA THR A 468 19.05 15.69 10.69
C THR A 468 18.17 16.94 10.69
N ASN A 469 16.93 16.82 11.16
CA ASN A 469 15.98 17.91 11.32
C ASN A 469 16.21 18.72 12.62
N ARG A 470 17.47 18.92 12.99
CA ARG A 470 17.90 19.80 14.10
C ARG A 470 17.20 19.47 15.42
N GLY A 471 17.02 18.17 15.65
CA GLY A 471 16.43 17.61 16.87
C GLY A 471 14.91 17.60 16.90
N VAL A 472 14.22 17.93 15.82
CA VAL A 472 12.75 17.81 15.72
C VAL A 472 12.38 16.49 15.06
N PHE A 473 11.80 15.60 15.84
CA PHE A 473 11.37 14.27 15.40
C PHE A 473 9.94 14.27 14.87
N TYR A 474 9.74 13.57 13.76
CA TYR A 474 8.42 13.22 13.22
C TYR A 474 8.30 11.70 13.19
N ALA A 475 7.18 11.17 13.67
CA ALA A 475 6.87 9.77 13.49
C ALA A 475 6.71 9.46 11.98
N PRO A 476 7.24 8.33 11.48
CA PRO A 476 7.13 7.97 10.07
C PRO A 476 5.67 7.83 9.63
N SER A 477 5.33 8.37 8.46
CA SER A 477 3.98 8.28 7.91
C SER A 477 3.97 8.05 6.39
N PRO A 478 3.04 7.22 5.86
CA PRO A 478 2.88 7.02 4.43
C PRO A 478 1.87 7.99 3.78
N PHE A 479 1.11 8.76 4.55
CA PHE A 479 -0.09 9.44 4.05
C PHE A 479 0.09 10.96 3.93
N GLU A 480 -0.31 11.50 2.77
CA GLU A 480 -0.47 12.95 2.58
C GLU A 480 -1.94 13.35 2.73
N GLU A 481 -2.84 12.59 2.11
CA GLU A 481 -4.27 12.90 2.03
C GLU A 481 -5.11 11.65 1.75
N ILE A 482 -6.27 11.54 2.40
CA ILE A 482 -7.25 10.48 2.17
C ILE A 482 -8.59 11.15 1.85
N ARG A 483 -9.18 10.77 0.71
CA ARG A 483 -10.47 11.29 0.23
C ARG A 483 -11.48 10.18 0.05
N GLY A 484 -12.73 10.50 0.33
CA GLY A 484 -13.86 9.60 0.15
C GLY A 484 -14.38 9.58 -1.30
N PRO A 485 -15.45 8.80 -1.56
CA PRO A 485 -16.00 8.58 -2.90
C PRO A 485 -16.52 9.85 -3.58
N LYS A 486 -16.98 10.85 -2.83
CA LYS A 486 -17.45 12.15 -3.35
C LYS A 486 -16.32 13.19 -3.37
N ASN A 487 -15.07 12.76 -3.27
CA ASN A 487 -13.86 13.59 -3.19
C ASN A 487 -13.80 14.49 -1.94
N GLU A 488 -14.66 14.23 -0.96
CA GLU A 488 -14.62 14.83 0.36
C GLU A 488 -13.34 14.45 1.10
N LEU A 489 -12.80 15.38 1.87
CA LEU A 489 -11.58 15.15 2.63
C LEU A 489 -11.92 14.36 3.90
N LEU A 490 -11.44 13.11 3.99
CA LEU A 490 -11.59 12.28 5.19
C LEU A 490 -10.46 12.52 6.18
N TRP A 491 -9.23 12.66 5.65
CA TRP A 491 -8.05 12.93 6.47
C TRP A 491 -6.98 13.65 5.63
N SER A 492 -6.24 14.58 6.24
CA SER A 492 -5.02 15.11 5.63
C SER A 492 -3.92 15.34 6.64
N ARG A 493 -2.66 15.17 6.23
CA ARG A 493 -1.52 15.47 7.09
C ARG A 493 -1.51 16.93 7.55
N ARG A 494 -1.95 17.87 6.70
CA ARG A 494 -1.98 19.30 7.03
C ARG A 494 -2.91 19.62 8.20
N LEU A 495 -4.07 18.96 8.25
CA LEU A 495 -5.10 19.25 9.27
C LEU A 495 -5.00 18.30 10.48
N ASN A 496 -4.61 17.05 10.25
CA ASN A 496 -4.73 15.96 11.21
C ASN A 496 -3.39 15.25 11.49
N GLY A 497 -2.32 15.62 10.79
CA GLY A 497 -1.02 14.95 10.91
C GLY A 497 -0.33 15.23 12.25
N ILE A 498 0.46 14.25 12.71
CA ILE A 498 1.28 14.38 13.91
C ILE A 498 2.26 15.53 13.71
N ARG A 499 2.25 16.49 14.64
CA ARG A 499 3.19 17.60 14.66
C ARG A 499 4.56 17.10 15.14
N GLY A 500 5.62 17.68 14.59
CA GLY A 500 6.98 17.36 15.01
C GLY A 500 7.19 17.72 16.47
N ARG A 501 7.89 16.86 17.21
CA ARG A 501 8.24 17.07 18.61
C ARG A 501 9.74 17.30 18.75
N ARG A 502 10.14 18.24 19.60
CA ARG A 502 11.56 18.43 19.92
C ARG A 502 12.04 17.23 20.74
N ALA A 503 12.92 16.43 20.15
CA ALA A 503 13.55 15.27 20.76
C ALA A 503 14.87 15.64 21.46
N VAL A 504 15.64 16.53 20.84
CA VAL A 504 16.84 17.15 21.41
C VAL A 504 16.90 18.62 20.99
N ASP A 505 17.70 19.40 21.70
CA ASP A 505 17.94 20.79 21.31
C ASP A 505 18.73 20.88 20.01
N SER A 506 18.52 21.97 19.28
CA SER A 506 19.11 22.13 17.95
C SER A 506 20.63 22.20 17.96
N ASP A 507 21.25 22.72 19.03
CA ASP A 507 22.71 22.79 19.15
C ASP A 507 23.34 21.40 19.37
N VAL A 508 22.67 20.50 20.09
CA VAL A 508 23.06 19.08 20.21
C VAL A 508 22.96 18.41 18.84
N ALA A 509 21.83 18.61 18.15
CA ALA A 509 21.60 18.00 16.85
C ALA A 509 22.56 18.50 15.76
N ASP A 510 22.77 19.82 15.67
CA ASP A 510 23.68 20.43 14.71
C ASP A 510 25.13 19.97 14.98
N THR A 511 25.52 19.81 16.25
CA THR A 511 26.82 19.23 16.65
C THR A 511 26.95 17.76 16.22
N MET A 512 25.92 16.95 16.48
CA MET A 512 25.90 15.54 16.05
C MET A 512 25.97 15.41 14.53
N ASN A 513 25.20 16.21 13.79
CA ASN A 513 25.25 16.24 12.32
C ASN A 513 26.64 16.64 11.82
N TRP A 514 27.30 17.60 12.46
CA TRP A 514 28.67 17.97 12.14
C TRP A 514 29.67 16.82 12.39
N MET A 515 29.54 16.10 13.51
CA MET A 515 30.38 14.94 13.79
C MET A 515 30.11 13.77 12.83
N LEU A 516 28.84 13.53 12.48
CA LEU A 516 28.44 12.49 11.52
C LEU A 516 28.92 12.77 10.09
N GLN A 517 29.08 14.04 9.70
CA GLN A 517 29.73 14.37 8.43
C GLN A 517 31.18 13.85 8.36
N ARG A 518 31.90 13.88 9.49
CA ARG A 518 33.30 13.40 9.55
C ARG A 518 33.42 11.89 9.37
N VAL A 519 32.40 11.13 9.77
CA VAL A 519 32.30 9.69 9.51
C VAL A 519 32.31 9.42 8.01
N VAL A 520 31.67 10.28 7.21
CA VAL A 520 31.58 10.15 5.76
C VAL A 520 32.75 10.79 5.03
N THR A 521 33.35 11.88 5.54
CA THR A 521 34.47 12.53 4.83
C THR A 521 35.82 11.87 5.04
N GLY A 522 35.97 11.01 6.06
CA GLY A 522 37.23 10.30 6.28
C GLY A 522 37.18 9.18 7.32
N GLY A 523 35.99 8.67 7.63
CA GLY A 523 35.79 7.59 8.60
C GLY A 523 35.17 6.35 7.98
N THR A 524 34.44 5.58 8.79
CA THR A 524 33.87 4.30 8.38
C THR A 524 32.78 4.41 7.29
N GLY A 525 32.22 5.60 7.06
CA GLY A 525 31.16 5.86 6.08
C GLY A 525 31.65 6.42 4.75
N ILE A 526 32.96 6.38 4.47
CA ILE A 526 33.57 7.04 3.29
C ILE A 526 32.95 6.64 1.95
N ALA A 527 32.46 5.40 1.83
CA ALA A 527 31.78 4.90 0.62
C ALA A 527 30.50 5.68 0.27
N ALA A 528 29.89 6.38 1.25
CA ALA A 528 28.70 7.20 1.05
C ALA A 528 29.00 8.65 0.60
N LYS A 529 30.28 9.04 0.48
CA LYS A 529 30.65 10.42 0.13
C LYS A 529 30.11 10.81 -1.25
N LEU A 530 29.48 11.98 -1.32
CA LEU A 530 29.09 12.68 -2.55
C LEU A 530 30.04 13.86 -2.79
N ASP A 531 30.26 14.21 -4.05
CA ASP A 531 31.24 15.24 -4.43
C ASP A 531 30.66 16.66 -4.41
N ASP A 532 29.34 16.80 -4.61
CA ASP A 532 28.65 18.09 -4.77
C ASP A 532 27.93 18.58 -3.50
N ARG A 533 27.84 17.75 -2.45
CA ARG A 533 27.07 18.08 -1.24
C ARG A 533 27.57 17.37 0.00
N GLN A 534 27.29 17.98 1.16
CA GLN A 534 27.58 17.41 2.47
C GLN A 534 26.68 16.20 2.74
N VAL A 535 27.25 15.18 3.37
CA VAL A 535 26.55 13.97 3.81
C VAL A 535 26.91 13.70 5.26
N ALA A 536 25.91 13.55 6.12
CA ALA A 536 26.07 13.06 7.48
C ALA A 536 25.63 11.60 7.53
N GLY A 537 26.36 10.71 8.19
CA GLY A 537 25.91 9.31 8.27
C GLY A 537 26.68 8.44 9.24
N LYS A 538 26.17 7.23 9.46
CA LYS A 538 26.78 6.25 10.35
C LYS A 538 26.64 4.84 9.80
N THR A 539 27.74 4.10 9.81
CA THR A 539 27.74 2.65 9.60
C THR A 539 27.43 1.90 10.90
N GLY A 540 26.80 0.73 10.79
CA GLY A 540 26.59 -0.19 11.91
C GLY A 540 26.78 -1.63 11.48
N THR A 541 27.75 -2.31 12.08
CA THR A 541 27.92 -3.75 11.92
C THR A 541 27.56 -4.39 13.24
N SER A 542 26.65 -5.38 13.23
CA SER A 542 26.33 -6.16 14.42
C SER A 542 27.39 -7.23 14.70
N GLU A 543 27.29 -7.87 15.85
CA GLU A 543 28.18 -8.97 16.25
C GLU A 543 28.17 -10.09 15.20
N ASN A 544 29.32 -10.76 15.01
CA ASN A 544 29.51 -11.77 13.96
C ASN A 544 29.20 -11.29 12.54
N THR A 545 29.13 -9.97 12.28
CA THR A 545 28.83 -9.37 10.97
C THR A 545 27.50 -9.85 10.39
N ARG A 546 26.48 -10.07 11.24
CA ARG A 546 25.15 -10.55 10.81
C ARG A 546 24.35 -9.47 10.08
N ASP A 547 24.48 -8.22 10.52
CA ASP A 547 23.75 -7.08 10.00
C ASP A 547 24.69 -5.98 9.54
N LEU A 548 24.46 -5.50 8.32
CA LEU A 548 25.24 -4.43 7.69
C LEU A 548 24.33 -3.22 7.49
N TRP A 549 24.61 -2.15 8.23
CA TRP A 549 23.79 -0.95 8.24
C TRP A 549 24.56 0.26 7.71
N PHE A 550 23.86 1.10 6.98
CA PHE A 550 24.24 2.49 6.82
C PHE A 550 23.01 3.38 6.86
N ILE A 551 23.05 4.42 7.70
CA ILE A 551 22.03 5.46 7.73
C ILE A 551 22.71 6.79 7.41
N GLY A 552 22.38 7.35 6.25
CA GLY A 552 22.98 8.56 5.70
C GLY A 552 21.93 9.62 5.40
N SER A 553 22.31 10.88 5.53
CA SER A 553 21.44 12.03 5.40
C SER A 553 22.10 13.15 4.61
N ILE A 554 21.30 13.74 3.73
CA ILE A 554 21.41 15.15 3.34
C ILE A 554 20.33 15.94 4.08
N PRO A 555 20.37 17.28 4.16
CA PRO A 555 19.40 18.03 4.98
C PRO A 555 17.92 17.77 4.63
N GLN A 556 17.62 17.37 3.39
CA GLN A 556 16.25 17.11 2.91
C GLN A 556 15.83 15.64 2.88
N LEU A 557 16.74 14.70 3.10
CA LEU A 557 16.45 13.28 2.98
C LEU A 557 17.39 12.45 3.86
N THR A 558 16.81 11.61 4.71
CA THR A 558 17.53 10.60 5.48
C THR A 558 17.15 9.21 4.95
N THR A 559 18.15 8.42 4.58
CA THR A 559 17.96 7.09 4.02
C THR A 559 18.76 6.06 4.80
N GLY A 560 18.08 5.00 5.24
CA GLY A 560 18.68 3.81 5.82
C GLY A 560 18.78 2.68 4.80
N VAL A 561 19.86 1.92 4.86
CA VAL A 561 20.10 0.69 4.12
C VAL A 561 20.52 -0.41 5.09
N TRP A 562 19.95 -1.60 4.96
CA TRP A 562 20.32 -2.80 5.70
C TRP A 562 20.53 -3.97 4.74
N PHE A 563 21.55 -4.79 5.01
CA PHE A 563 21.74 -6.11 4.41
C PHE A 563 22.00 -7.16 5.49
N GLY A 564 21.46 -8.37 5.28
CA GLY A 564 21.62 -9.50 6.20
C GLY A 564 20.87 -10.74 5.73
N TYR A 565 20.98 -11.84 6.47
CA TYR A 565 20.23 -13.06 6.21
C TYR A 565 19.09 -13.22 7.21
N ASP A 566 17.94 -13.72 6.75
CA ASP A 566 16.79 -13.94 7.63
C ASP A 566 17.06 -14.94 8.77
N ASP A 567 18.00 -15.86 8.57
CA ASP A 567 18.42 -16.91 9.53
C ASP A 567 19.57 -16.47 10.46
N ASP A 568 19.91 -15.17 10.49
CA ASP A 568 20.94 -14.57 11.34
C ASP A 568 22.37 -15.10 11.14
N ARG A 569 22.65 -15.81 10.04
CA ARG A 569 24.02 -16.21 9.73
C ARG A 569 24.89 -15.00 9.35
N ALA A 570 26.19 -15.12 9.56
CA ALA A 570 27.15 -14.08 9.24
C ALA A 570 27.16 -13.73 7.75
N THR A 571 27.22 -12.44 7.42
CA THR A 571 27.28 -11.97 6.01
C THR A 571 28.67 -12.12 5.40
N LYS A 572 29.72 -12.21 6.23
CA LYS A 572 31.13 -12.18 5.81
C LYS A 572 31.49 -10.94 4.97
N SER A 573 30.75 -9.85 5.15
CA SER A 573 30.96 -8.57 4.46
C SER A 573 30.98 -7.40 5.45
N THR A 574 30.98 -6.17 4.95
CA THR A 574 31.11 -4.96 5.76
C THR A 574 29.99 -3.96 5.49
N SER A 575 29.70 -3.11 6.47
CA SER A 575 28.76 -2.00 6.33
C SER A 575 29.15 -0.96 5.27
N GLY A 576 30.36 -1.06 4.71
CA GLY A 576 30.76 -0.30 3.52
C GLY A 576 29.86 -0.59 2.32
N GLU A 577 29.36 -1.82 2.17
CA GLU A 577 28.41 -2.20 1.10
C GLU A 577 27.07 -1.47 1.25
N ALA A 578 26.54 -1.37 2.48
CA ALA A 578 25.33 -0.61 2.74
C ALA A 578 25.52 0.90 2.47
N ALA A 579 26.70 1.44 2.80
CA ALA A 579 27.07 2.83 2.49
C ALA A 579 27.23 3.07 0.98
N TRP A 580 27.78 2.10 0.26
CA TRP A 580 27.90 2.14 -1.19
C TRP A 580 26.52 2.07 -1.87
N ALA A 581 25.66 1.14 -1.46
CA ALA A 581 24.28 1.05 -1.95
C ALA A 581 23.50 2.35 -1.70
N TRP A 582 23.67 2.97 -0.52
CA TRP A 582 23.12 4.30 -0.24
C TRP A 582 23.61 5.35 -1.25
N LYS A 583 24.91 5.38 -1.55
CA LYS A 583 25.47 6.30 -2.56
C LYS A 583 24.89 6.03 -3.94
N GLN A 584 24.78 4.77 -4.36
CA GLN A 584 24.21 4.40 -5.65
C GLN A 584 22.76 4.87 -5.80
N PHE A 585 21.96 4.78 -4.72
CA PHE A 585 20.62 5.34 -4.70
C PHE A 585 20.63 6.87 -4.82
N MET A 586 21.45 7.54 -4.00
CA MET A 586 21.53 9.01 -4.02
C MET A 586 22.00 9.56 -5.35
N LEU A 587 22.98 8.93 -6.01
CA LEU A 587 23.46 9.34 -7.33
C LEU A 587 22.35 9.35 -8.39
N GLN A 588 21.32 8.51 -8.25
CA GLN A 588 20.21 8.45 -9.20
C GLN A 588 19.13 9.51 -8.95
N ILE A 589 19.10 10.15 -7.76
CA ILE A 589 18.01 11.07 -7.38
C ILE A 589 18.49 12.46 -6.95
N LYS A 590 19.79 12.63 -6.65
CA LYS A 590 20.33 13.85 -6.04
C LYS A 590 20.10 15.11 -6.89
N ASP A 591 20.00 14.96 -8.21
CA ASP A 591 19.78 16.09 -9.13
C ASP A 591 18.34 16.62 -9.07
N GLU A 592 17.39 15.81 -8.59
CA GLU A 592 16.02 16.24 -8.28
C GLU A 592 15.94 17.01 -6.94
N ILE A 593 17.02 17.00 -6.14
CA ILE A 593 17.05 17.57 -4.79
C ILE A 593 18.05 18.74 -4.74
N PRO A 594 17.60 19.98 -4.47
CA PRO A 594 18.49 21.14 -4.38
C PRO A 594 19.66 20.92 -3.42
N VAL A 595 20.83 21.48 -3.70
CA VAL A 595 21.94 21.42 -2.75
C VAL A 595 21.63 22.33 -1.55
N ARG A 596 21.73 21.80 -0.33
CA ARG A 596 21.65 22.55 0.93
C ARG A 596 22.78 22.12 1.85
N ALA A 597 23.33 23.06 2.59
CA ALA A 597 24.32 22.78 3.62
C ALA A 597 23.64 22.41 4.94
N PHE A 598 24.31 21.58 5.73
CA PHE A 598 24.03 21.49 7.16
C PHE A 598 24.45 22.79 7.85
N PRO A 599 23.86 23.14 9.01
CA PRO A 599 24.37 24.22 9.84
C PRO A 599 25.85 24.00 10.20
N ASP A 600 26.58 25.10 10.36
CA ASP A 600 27.95 25.05 10.87
C ASP A 600 28.01 24.50 12.30
N LYS A 601 29.19 24.01 12.70
CA LYS A 601 29.41 23.51 14.06
C LYS A 601 29.06 24.60 15.09
N PRO A 602 28.07 24.40 15.96
CA PRO A 602 27.69 25.42 16.93
C PRO A 602 28.72 25.54 18.04
N LYS A 603 28.76 26.71 18.69
CA LYS A 603 29.49 26.89 19.96
C LYS A 603 28.59 26.46 21.11
N LEU A 604 28.83 25.28 21.67
CA LEU A 604 28.04 24.77 22.80
C LEU A 604 28.29 25.62 24.06
N LYS A 605 27.21 26.20 24.60
CA LYS A 605 27.21 26.98 25.85
C LYS A 605 26.49 26.21 26.97
N ARG A 606 26.80 24.91 27.10
CA ARG A 606 26.16 24.01 28.06
C ARG A 606 27.03 23.81 29.29
N LYS A 607 26.41 23.74 30.48
CA LYS A 607 27.13 23.37 31.70
C LYS A 607 27.43 21.87 31.67
N LEU A 608 28.66 21.50 32.02
CA LEU A 608 29.06 20.10 32.09
C LEU A 608 28.32 19.38 33.22
N ARG A 609 27.61 18.28 32.90
CA ARG A 609 26.76 17.51 33.84
C ARG A 609 26.97 16.01 33.68
N LEU A 610 27.94 15.45 34.39
CA LEU A 610 28.35 14.05 34.24
C LEU A 610 27.97 13.22 35.47
N ALA A 611 27.72 11.93 35.27
CA ALA A 611 27.47 10.96 36.34
C ALA A 611 28.76 10.56 37.08
N VAL A 612 29.93 10.86 36.49
CA VAL A 612 31.26 10.58 37.05
C VAL A 612 32.14 11.84 37.08
N ASP A 613 33.21 11.82 37.88
CA ASP A 613 34.17 12.94 37.97
C ASP A 613 34.83 13.20 36.60
N PRO A 614 34.73 14.43 36.04
CA PRO A 614 35.37 14.82 34.78
C PRO A 614 36.87 14.48 34.66
N LYS A 615 37.61 14.48 35.78
CA LYS A 615 39.04 14.17 35.82
C LYS A 615 39.36 12.69 35.53
N THR A 616 38.35 11.83 35.55
CA THR A 616 38.51 10.39 35.26
C THR A 616 38.39 10.05 33.77
N ILE A 617 37.95 11.00 32.95
CA ILE A 617 37.62 10.80 31.53
C ILE A 617 38.88 10.71 30.65
N THR A 618 39.90 11.49 31.00
CA THR A 618 41.16 11.62 30.25
C THR A 618 42.30 10.77 30.81
N LYS A 619 42.08 10.09 31.95
CA LYS A 619 43.10 9.27 32.58
C LYS A 619 43.06 7.84 32.04
N PRO A 620 44.24 7.19 31.87
CA PRO A 620 44.27 5.76 31.61
C PRO A 620 43.61 4.99 32.76
N PRO A 621 42.99 3.83 32.48
CA PRO A 621 42.40 2.99 33.52
C PRO A 621 43.46 2.61 34.57
N LYS A 622 43.09 2.72 35.86
CA LYS A 622 44.01 2.45 37.00
C LYS A 622 44.37 0.97 37.15
N THR A 623 43.62 0.07 36.54
CA THR A 623 43.84 -1.38 36.56
C THR A 623 44.33 -1.85 35.20
N LYS A 624 45.52 -2.48 35.17
CA LYS A 624 45.94 -3.29 34.02
C LYS A 624 44.88 -4.38 33.81
N PRO A 625 44.44 -4.68 32.58
CA PRO A 625 43.68 -5.89 32.32
C PRO A 625 44.49 -7.06 32.89
N LYS A 626 43.89 -7.89 33.74
CA LYS A 626 44.49 -9.18 34.09
C LYS A 626 44.63 -9.94 32.76
N PRO A 627 45.81 -10.50 32.42
CA PRO A 627 45.93 -11.33 31.23
C PRO A 627 44.83 -12.39 31.28
N GLU A 628 44.11 -12.54 30.18
CA GLU A 628 43.20 -13.66 29.97
C GLU A 628 44.06 -14.93 30.19
N GLN A 629 43.70 -15.75 31.17
CA GLN A 629 44.27 -17.09 31.25
C GLN A 629 43.88 -17.77 29.94
N GLU A 630 44.87 -18.22 29.17
CA GLU A 630 44.63 -19.19 28.10
C GLU A 630 43.74 -20.30 28.66
N PRO A 631 42.77 -20.81 27.88
CA PRO A 631 42.02 -21.96 28.33
C PRO A 631 43.02 -23.08 28.60
N THR A 632 43.18 -23.40 29.88
CA THR A 632 43.90 -24.59 30.31
C THR A 632 43.22 -25.76 29.63
N THR A 633 43.97 -26.45 28.76
CA THR A 633 43.68 -27.81 28.40
C THR A 633 43.73 -28.63 29.69
N ASP A 634 42.57 -28.86 30.29
CA ASP A 634 42.42 -29.86 31.35
C ASP A 634 41.70 -31.09 30.80
N PRO A 635 41.98 -32.27 31.38
CA PRO A 635 41.86 -33.55 30.72
C PRO A 635 40.43 -34.08 30.74
N GLU A 636 40.14 -34.82 29.68
CA GLU A 636 39.09 -35.82 29.52
C GLU A 636 38.38 -36.29 30.80
N ALA A 637 37.07 -36.00 30.90
CA ALA A 637 36.08 -36.77 31.67
C ALA A 637 34.65 -36.28 31.36
N PRO A 638 33.61 -37.11 31.54
CA PRO A 638 33.37 -38.42 30.93
C PRO A 638 32.15 -38.37 29.99
N GLN A 639 32.08 -39.30 29.03
CA GLN A 639 30.88 -39.50 28.22
C GLN A 639 29.70 -39.93 29.11
N SER A 640 28.72 -39.05 29.32
CA SER A 640 27.40 -39.44 29.84
C SER A 640 26.44 -39.55 28.67
N THR A 641 26.17 -40.80 28.28
CA THR A 641 24.97 -41.21 27.56
C THR A 641 23.74 -40.81 28.36
N VAL A 642 22.98 -39.82 27.89
CA VAL A 642 21.58 -39.67 28.28
C VAL A 642 20.76 -39.71 27.00
N GLU A 643 19.88 -40.70 26.97
CA GLU A 643 18.96 -41.03 25.90
C GLU A 643 18.17 -39.82 25.42
N THR A 644 18.06 -39.74 24.11
CA THR A 644 17.11 -38.94 23.36
C THR A 644 15.70 -39.40 23.67
N ASP A 645 14.94 -38.60 24.44
CA ASP A 645 13.47 -38.64 24.39
C ASP A 645 12.89 -37.28 24.78
N LEU A 646 13.03 -36.31 23.86
CA LEU A 646 12.15 -35.16 23.78
C LEU A 646 11.75 -35.01 22.31
N PRO A 647 10.44 -34.92 22.00
CA PRO A 647 9.99 -34.84 20.62
C PRO A 647 10.56 -33.58 19.97
N THR A 648 11.26 -33.78 18.86
CA THR A 648 11.65 -32.73 17.93
C THR A 648 10.43 -31.86 17.63
N PRO A 649 10.44 -30.53 17.88
CA PRO A 649 9.39 -29.69 17.36
C PRO A 649 9.48 -29.78 15.84
N THR A 650 8.48 -30.45 15.24
CA THR A 650 8.33 -30.48 13.80
C THR A 650 8.32 -29.03 13.31
N PRO A 651 9.05 -28.67 12.25
CA PRO A 651 8.97 -27.33 11.69
C PRO A 651 7.52 -27.10 11.29
N VAL A 652 6.81 -26.27 12.04
CA VAL A 652 5.53 -25.75 11.57
C VAL A 652 5.91 -24.87 10.39
N ALA A 653 5.66 -25.37 9.18
CA ALA A 653 5.73 -24.57 7.98
C ALA A 653 4.98 -23.26 8.26
N PRO A 654 5.58 -22.08 7.99
CA PRO A 654 4.86 -20.83 8.17
C PRO A 654 3.56 -20.96 7.39
N GLN A 655 2.42 -20.85 8.09
CA GLN A 655 1.15 -20.78 7.39
C GLN A 655 1.28 -19.66 6.35
N PRO A 656 0.85 -19.87 5.10
CA PRO A 656 0.79 -18.78 4.15
C PRO A 656 0.06 -17.64 4.84
N LEU A 657 0.69 -16.46 4.89
CA LEU A 657 0.07 -15.24 5.39
C LEU A 657 -1.34 -15.19 4.81
N GLN A 658 -2.34 -15.45 5.65
CA GLN A 658 -3.71 -15.14 5.27
C GLN A 658 -3.68 -13.65 4.95
N THR A 659 -4.01 -13.34 3.71
CA THR A 659 -4.30 -11.97 3.29
C THR A 659 -5.07 -11.29 4.42
N PRO A 660 -4.64 -10.11 4.91
CA PRO A 660 -5.30 -9.47 6.03
C PRO A 660 -6.80 -9.46 5.76
N TYR A 661 -7.56 -9.95 6.76
CA TYR A 661 -9.01 -10.16 6.84
C TYR A 661 -9.85 -8.91 6.51
N LEU A 662 -9.67 -8.32 5.33
CA LEU A 662 -10.47 -7.19 4.87
C LEU A 662 -11.42 -7.60 3.76
N TRP A 663 -11.19 -8.72 3.08
CA TRP A 663 -12.00 -9.09 1.90
C TRP A 663 -12.31 -10.58 1.88
N ARG A 664 -13.35 -10.99 2.63
CA ARG A 664 -14.11 -12.17 2.24
C ARG A 664 -14.99 -11.76 1.06
N ASP A 665 -14.76 -12.37 -0.09
CA ASP A 665 -15.71 -12.38 -1.19
C ASP A 665 -17.00 -13.04 -0.66
N ARG A 666 -18.01 -12.25 -0.28
CA ARG A 666 -19.37 -12.77 -0.05
C ARG A 666 -20.00 -13.00 -1.42
N SER A 667 -19.45 -13.94 -2.17
CA SER A 667 -20.24 -14.66 -3.16
C SER A 667 -21.28 -15.49 -2.39
N PRO A 668 -22.57 -15.41 -2.71
CA PRO A 668 -23.57 -16.23 -2.04
C PRO A 668 -23.30 -17.70 -2.39
N GLU A 669 -22.78 -18.47 -1.43
CA GLU A 669 -22.84 -19.92 -1.53
C GLU A 669 -24.31 -20.35 -1.67
N PRO A 670 -24.62 -21.34 -2.53
CA PRO A 670 -25.97 -21.84 -2.67
C PRO A 670 -26.41 -22.48 -1.34
N ASN A 671 -27.49 -21.95 -0.79
CA ASN A 671 -28.31 -22.45 0.33
C ASN A 671 -27.98 -23.88 0.81
N ILE A 672 -27.44 -23.97 2.03
CA ILE A 672 -27.50 -25.16 2.87
C ILE A 672 -28.35 -24.79 4.10
N ASP A 673 -29.47 -25.48 4.30
CA ASP A 673 -30.33 -25.29 5.49
C ASP A 673 -29.69 -25.94 6.74
N ARG A 674 -29.97 -25.35 7.90
CA ARG A 674 -29.50 -25.65 9.27
C ARG A 674 -29.85 -27.06 9.80
N GLN A 675 -30.22 -28.03 8.96
CA GLN A 675 -30.63 -29.38 9.39
C GLN A 675 -29.91 -30.56 8.72
N GLY A 676 -28.79 -30.34 8.02
CA GLY A 676 -27.81 -31.42 7.75
C GLY A 676 -28.35 -32.70 7.10
N ARG A 677 -29.14 -32.61 6.02
CA ARG A 677 -29.52 -33.79 5.22
C ARG A 677 -29.00 -33.70 3.77
N ARG A 678 -28.24 -34.73 3.37
CA ARG A 678 -27.78 -34.99 1.99
C ARG A 678 -28.97 -35.23 1.07
N TRP A 679 -28.96 -34.61 -0.10
CA TRP A 679 -29.68 -35.14 -1.26
C TRP A 679 -28.81 -36.23 -1.89
N THR A 680 -29.22 -37.48 -1.71
CA THR A 680 -28.98 -38.52 -2.71
C THR A 680 -30.15 -38.50 -3.67
N ARG A 681 -29.90 -38.57 -4.98
CA ARG A 681 -30.31 -39.72 -5.80
C ARG A 681 -30.04 -39.52 -7.30
N ASP A 682 -29.65 -40.66 -7.85
CA ASP A 682 -29.89 -41.23 -9.18
C ASP A 682 -29.21 -40.61 -10.41
#